data_AF-A0A2H6K6Y2-F1
#
_entry.id   AF-A0A2H6K6Y2-F1
#
_cell.length_a   1.000
_cell.length_b   1.000
_cell.length_c   1.000
_cell.angle_alpha   90.00
_cell.angle_beta   90.00
_cell.angle_gamma   90.00
#
_symmetry.space_group_name_H-M   'P 1'
#
loop_
_entity.id
_entity.type
_entity.pdbx_description
1 polymer ?
#
loop_
_entity_poly.entity_id
_entity_poly.type
_entity_poly.pdbx_seq_one_letter_code
_entity_poly.pdbx_strand_id
1 'polypeptide(L)'
;MLSTWITDAENIRNAAEDKAKEADDKLKVNETLDENVKKIVEANKAIEKVHGGLNSVDKSLGEWKIKAHEVLDGAISHATEVHDSLNPDEKSKDGIGKSIEVINTSSESIKKANITLGAEVGNLQSWRTAAGSVIDKANGKCEEILKKVKTDGDGKIFTEAEKLKTEGTRLLKAASEAKQAVEAQVKSALEAVVKMDTDLKRDLRSVKEMIKDGIGDVIETLRVNELDTLVKVDLGALKRKIEKLKSDVDASKADNGKIVSNILHDLEEAKKPLSKLTDDADANSIVSLTAGLEGKFKEQIQEPLGKAVGEVNQAIDSLYKQFDQDGRQTQSENKVENIFNKIKGKVNKILHGEPAGRGLQGIEKGLIHSYANGFKNFNSIVTGWMEGTLGKGDDKPPKTWLPKYVEERNSKDRGISEADRRRDEILKVRDGIKTAIGSTFEDAIEQAGKLVKNDNKIQTTIASVKQACLHFVNMLDNTLRDEGIGTLSQQIFQNSPEGSGAASLNLHLKYAVEATLLGLSATASQVANEIESILLLEDRVGGKGSGMNIAKALDEAVEETNKLHGQLNQATNSTGQGTSGQNESPAQAVDNKLQAVSRQVTNLEKTFKDNVKWPLAEAVQGLEPAVNKFHSDAEAQIRQAATTAINKAAEQIKEVGGEIKLGKEHNLMEQFHGQFSKITEKETGLESQLKKQVDTHIGEDDQSGGKINIKDTFHSYNSHVKQDSDGLKIGTLKGQSSEGQLPEAIGKIRDEGLASLNIIDASSGSEHINQGTFTEPFNTIQKELKAIKELVDGKDGTMLFDYTDASHKGFKTLLEDIKKMLTDEEAGNLYGLNKGFEAIKTAIDTVQTGTFKQRPTEIGEAIQAIKGELEELRGKLNKQATTKWRHLKDVGLSDTNNNSGLDKIKNELETLKNECSKGYREFHLSV
;
A
#
# COMPACT_ATOMS: atom_id res chain seq x y z
N MET A 1 -66.17 174.17 -37.55
CA MET A 1 -66.00 173.11 -36.52
C MET A 1 -66.90 171.90 -36.70
N LEU A 2 -68.01 171.95 -37.46
CA LEU A 2 -68.81 170.74 -37.78
C LEU A 2 -68.24 169.91 -38.95
N SER A 3 -67.49 170.53 -39.87
CA SER A 3 -66.95 169.89 -41.07
C SER A 3 -65.83 168.88 -40.80
N THR A 4 -65.07 169.05 -39.71
CA THR A 4 -63.94 168.17 -39.38
C THR A 4 -64.41 166.84 -38.79
N TRP A 5 -65.50 166.84 -38.01
CA TRP A 5 -66.07 165.62 -37.43
C TRP A 5 -66.77 164.73 -38.48
N ILE A 6 -67.34 165.33 -39.52
CA ILE A 6 -67.98 164.56 -40.60
C ILE A 6 -66.91 163.81 -41.40
N THR A 7 -65.76 164.42 -41.69
CA THR A 7 -64.68 163.76 -42.44
C THR A 7 -64.07 162.58 -41.68
N ASP A 8 -63.85 162.72 -40.37
CA ASP A 8 -63.29 161.63 -39.56
C ASP A 8 -64.27 160.46 -39.41
N ALA A 9 -65.57 160.74 -39.30
CA ALA A 9 -66.60 159.70 -39.28
C ALA A 9 -66.71 158.96 -40.64
N GLU A 10 -66.58 159.68 -41.76
CA GLU A 10 -66.64 159.08 -43.11
C GLU A 10 -65.41 158.18 -43.37
N ASN A 11 -64.22 158.56 -42.89
CA ASN A 11 -63.00 157.75 -43.01
C ASN A 11 -63.06 156.46 -42.18
N ILE A 12 -63.64 156.52 -40.97
CA ILE A 12 -63.86 155.32 -40.14
C ILE A 12 -64.89 154.39 -40.78
N ARG A 13 -65.95 154.93 -41.40
CA ARG A 13 -66.94 154.12 -42.12
C ARG A 13 -66.32 153.38 -43.30
N ASN A 14 -65.51 154.05 -44.12
CA ASN A 14 -64.88 153.40 -45.27
C ASN A 14 -63.86 152.33 -44.83
N ALA A 15 -63.06 152.58 -43.78
CA ALA A 15 -62.13 151.58 -43.24
C ALA A 15 -62.85 150.35 -42.64
N ALA A 16 -64.08 150.53 -42.11
CA ALA A 16 -64.90 149.42 -41.64
C ALA A 16 -65.53 148.61 -42.79
N GLU A 17 -65.90 149.26 -43.91
CA GLU A 17 -66.45 148.58 -45.08
C GLU A 17 -65.41 147.71 -45.80
N ASP A 18 -64.17 148.20 -45.94
CA ASP A 18 -63.08 147.44 -46.57
C ASP A 18 -62.70 146.19 -45.75
N LYS A 19 -62.71 146.27 -44.42
CA LYS A 19 -62.49 145.11 -43.53
C LYS A 19 -63.61 144.09 -43.57
N ALA A 20 -64.85 144.52 -43.79
CA ALA A 20 -65.99 143.60 -43.92
C ALA A 20 -65.93 142.81 -45.23
N LYS A 21 -65.48 143.42 -46.34
CA LYS A 21 -65.26 142.72 -47.62
C LYS A 21 -64.07 141.75 -47.57
N GLU A 22 -62.99 142.08 -46.86
CA GLU A 22 -61.86 141.14 -46.65
C GLU A 22 -62.26 139.89 -45.82
N ALA A 23 -63.28 140.00 -44.96
CA ALA A 23 -63.79 138.88 -44.18
C ALA A 23 -64.66 137.91 -45.00
N ASP A 24 -65.39 138.40 -46.01
CA ASP A 24 -66.27 137.57 -46.86
C ASP A 24 -65.47 136.72 -47.87
N ASP A 25 -64.39 137.27 -48.45
CA ASP A 25 -63.52 136.52 -49.38
C ASP A 25 -62.71 135.40 -48.70
N LYS A 26 -62.47 135.50 -47.38
CA LYS A 26 -61.79 134.44 -46.59
C LYS A 26 -62.70 133.25 -46.24
N LEU A 27 -64.01 133.33 -46.51
CA LEU A 27 -64.99 132.28 -46.17
C LEU A 27 -65.27 131.25 -47.29
N LYS A 28 -64.60 131.33 -48.44
CA LYS A 28 -64.69 130.35 -49.56
C LYS A 28 -63.77 129.13 -49.47
N VAL A 29 -63.15 128.86 -48.32
CA VAL A 29 -62.27 127.69 -48.06
C VAL A 29 -62.98 126.68 -47.15
N ASN A 30 -64.15 126.14 -47.56
CA ASN A 30 -64.89 125.22 -46.68
C ASN A 30 -65.61 124.03 -47.34
N GLU A 31 -65.38 123.73 -48.62
CA GLU A 31 -65.80 122.43 -49.21
C GLU A 31 -64.68 121.37 -49.14
N THR A 32 -63.41 121.76 -49.33
CA THR A 32 -62.26 120.81 -49.30
C THR A 32 -61.95 120.28 -47.89
N LEU A 33 -62.29 121.02 -46.84
CA LEU A 33 -62.03 120.61 -45.46
C LEU A 33 -63.01 119.49 -45.02
N ASP A 34 -64.26 119.54 -45.47
CA ASP A 34 -65.31 118.58 -45.08
C ASP A 34 -65.08 117.19 -45.72
N GLU A 35 -64.58 117.13 -46.95
CA GLU A 35 -64.16 115.86 -47.59
C GLU A 35 -62.92 115.24 -46.92
N ASN A 36 -61.94 116.06 -46.53
CA ASN A 36 -60.76 115.57 -45.83
C ASN A 36 -61.10 115.04 -44.43
N VAL A 37 -62.05 115.66 -43.71
CA VAL A 37 -62.53 115.16 -42.42
C VAL A 37 -63.24 113.80 -42.59
N LYS A 38 -64.05 113.61 -43.63
CA LYS A 38 -64.67 112.29 -43.90
C LYS A 38 -63.65 111.20 -44.22
N LYS A 39 -62.64 111.48 -45.05
CA LYS A 39 -61.55 110.55 -45.35
C LYS A 39 -60.75 110.19 -44.09
N ILE A 40 -60.51 111.15 -43.20
CA ILE A 40 -59.83 110.91 -41.91
C ILE A 40 -60.68 110.03 -40.99
N VAL A 41 -62.00 110.22 -40.94
CA VAL A 41 -62.90 109.39 -40.11
C VAL A 41 -62.98 107.95 -40.64
N GLU A 42 -63.00 107.75 -41.96
CA GLU A 42 -62.96 106.40 -42.55
C GLU A 42 -61.60 105.71 -42.34
N ALA A 43 -60.50 106.44 -42.52
CA ALA A 43 -59.17 105.95 -42.21
C ALA A 43 -59.05 105.56 -40.72
N ASN A 44 -59.63 106.35 -39.81
CA ASN A 44 -59.61 106.06 -38.38
C ASN A 44 -60.40 104.79 -38.03
N LYS A 45 -61.56 104.56 -38.69
CA LYS A 45 -62.31 103.29 -38.56
C LYS A 45 -61.54 102.08 -39.09
N ALA A 46 -60.79 102.23 -40.19
CA ALA A 46 -59.93 101.17 -40.71
C ALA A 46 -58.76 100.87 -39.74
N ILE A 47 -58.16 101.91 -39.16
CA ILE A 47 -57.11 101.78 -38.14
C ILE A 47 -57.65 101.09 -36.88
N GLU A 48 -58.86 101.42 -36.40
CA GLU A 48 -59.49 100.73 -35.27
C GLU A 48 -59.71 99.23 -35.53
N LYS A 49 -60.12 98.84 -36.75
CA LYS A 49 -60.24 97.43 -37.13
C LYS A 49 -58.90 96.71 -37.13
N VAL A 50 -57.86 97.33 -37.71
CA VAL A 50 -56.50 96.78 -37.70
C VAL A 50 -56.00 96.63 -36.27
N HIS A 51 -56.27 97.62 -35.41
CA HIS A 51 -55.90 97.58 -34.00
C HIS A 51 -56.62 96.46 -33.24
N GLY A 52 -57.92 96.24 -33.52
CA GLY A 52 -58.68 95.11 -32.99
C GLY A 52 -58.14 93.74 -33.46
N GLY A 53 -57.77 93.62 -34.74
CA GLY A 53 -57.17 92.40 -35.29
C GLY A 53 -55.79 92.08 -34.69
N LEU A 54 -54.94 93.09 -34.53
CA LEU A 54 -53.64 92.98 -33.86
C LEU A 54 -53.77 92.49 -32.41
N ASN A 55 -54.76 92.99 -31.67
CA ASN A 55 -55.03 92.52 -30.30
C ASN A 55 -55.42 91.03 -30.24
N SER A 56 -56.14 90.53 -31.25
CA SER A 56 -56.50 89.11 -31.32
C SER A 56 -55.28 88.23 -31.57
N VAL A 57 -54.41 88.63 -32.51
CA VAL A 57 -53.17 87.92 -32.82
C VAL A 57 -52.21 87.91 -31.62
N ASP A 58 -52.08 89.02 -30.90
CA ASP A 58 -51.26 89.13 -29.69
C ASP A 58 -51.74 88.17 -28.59
N LYS A 59 -53.06 88.03 -28.41
CA LYS A 59 -53.63 87.08 -27.45
C LYS A 59 -53.31 85.62 -27.80
N SER A 60 -53.47 85.22 -29.07
CA SER A 60 -53.14 83.86 -29.52
C SER A 60 -51.64 83.54 -29.43
N LEU A 61 -50.77 84.52 -29.72
CA LEU A 61 -49.32 84.39 -29.49
C LEU A 61 -48.99 84.27 -27.99
N GLY A 62 -49.70 84.99 -27.13
CA GLY A 62 -49.60 84.88 -25.68
C GLY A 62 -49.93 83.48 -25.15
N GLU A 63 -51.03 82.89 -25.62
CA GLU A 63 -51.44 81.53 -25.23
C GLU A 63 -50.43 80.46 -25.71
N TRP A 64 -49.92 80.59 -26.94
CA TRP A 64 -48.89 79.69 -27.45
C TRP A 64 -47.57 79.82 -26.68
N LYS A 65 -47.17 81.05 -26.34
CA LYS A 65 -45.96 81.31 -25.53
C LYS A 65 -46.04 80.68 -24.14
N ILE A 66 -47.21 80.71 -23.50
CA ILE A 66 -47.42 80.06 -22.19
C ILE A 66 -47.26 78.55 -22.31
N LYS A 67 -47.87 77.91 -23.31
CA LYS A 67 -47.78 76.46 -23.51
C LYS A 67 -46.38 75.99 -23.91
N ALA A 68 -45.66 76.78 -24.72
CA ALA A 68 -44.26 76.50 -25.03
C ALA A 68 -43.36 76.57 -23.78
N HIS A 69 -43.59 77.54 -22.88
CA HIS A 69 -42.89 77.61 -21.60
C HIS A 69 -43.19 76.40 -20.70
N GLU A 70 -44.45 75.96 -20.57
CA GLU A 70 -44.79 74.78 -19.76
C GLU A 70 -44.07 73.49 -20.22
N VAL A 71 -43.84 73.34 -21.54
CA VAL A 71 -43.08 72.21 -22.10
C VAL A 71 -41.58 72.35 -21.81
N LEU A 72 -41.02 73.55 -21.99
CA LEU A 72 -39.61 73.83 -21.71
C LEU A 72 -39.26 73.68 -20.23
N ASP A 73 -40.09 74.21 -19.32
CA ASP A 73 -39.91 74.07 -17.87
C ASP A 73 -39.99 72.60 -17.45
N GLY A 74 -40.91 71.84 -18.05
CA GLY A 74 -41.00 70.40 -17.85
C GLY A 74 -39.74 69.65 -18.31
N ALA A 75 -39.17 70.03 -19.45
CA ALA A 75 -37.95 69.42 -19.96
C ALA A 75 -36.72 69.76 -19.09
N ILE A 76 -36.60 71.02 -18.66
CA ILE A 76 -35.52 71.48 -17.79
C ILE A 76 -35.57 70.78 -16.44
N SER A 77 -36.74 70.74 -15.79
CA SER A 77 -36.91 70.10 -14.48
C SER A 77 -36.50 68.62 -14.47
N HIS A 78 -36.85 67.86 -15.53
CA HIS A 78 -36.48 66.44 -15.60
C HIS A 78 -35.04 66.21 -16.05
N ALA A 79 -34.46 67.11 -16.86
CA ALA A 79 -33.02 67.08 -17.13
C ALA A 79 -32.24 67.27 -15.82
N THR A 80 -32.70 68.15 -14.94
CA THR A 80 -32.16 68.32 -13.58
C THR A 80 -32.37 67.07 -12.73
N GLU A 81 -33.55 66.44 -12.71
CA GLU A 81 -33.81 65.21 -11.94
C GLU A 81 -32.91 64.03 -12.35
N VAL A 82 -32.68 63.87 -13.67
CA VAL A 82 -31.75 62.86 -14.21
C VAL A 82 -30.30 63.21 -13.88
N HIS A 83 -29.92 64.48 -14.01
CA HIS A 83 -28.57 64.95 -13.66
C HIS A 83 -28.26 64.70 -12.18
N ASP A 84 -29.17 65.05 -11.27
CA ASP A 84 -29.00 64.91 -9.83
C ASP A 84 -28.95 63.44 -9.41
N SER A 85 -29.77 62.59 -10.06
CA SER A 85 -29.77 61.14 -9.80
C SER A 85 -28.50 60.43 -10.30
N LEU A 86 -27.77 61.04 -11.25
CA LEU A 86 -26.49 60.54 -11.78
C LEU A 86 -25.27 61.13 -11.06
N ASN A 87 -25.45 62.14 -10.21
CA ASN A 87 -24.35 62.83 -9.52
C ASN A 87 -23.90 62.05 -8.27
N PRO A 88 -22.65 61.54 -8.22
CA PRO A 88 -22.15 60.82 -7.06
C PRO A 88 -21.81 61.72 -5.85
N ASP A 89 -21.69 63.03 -6.03
CA ASP A 89 -21.25 63.97 -4.97
C ASP A 89 -22.40 64.60 -4.17
N GLU A 90 -23.66 64.46 -4.63
CA GLU A 90 -24.82 64.94 -3.87
C GLU A 90 -25.24 63.92 -2.79
N LYS A 91 -24.92 64.23 -1.54
CA LYS A 91 -25.21 63.40 -0.34
C LYS A 91 -26.69 63.17 -0.02
N SER A 92 -27.63 63.50 -0.90
CA SER A 92 -29.07 63.35 -0.64
C SER A 92 -29.82 62.77 -1.82
N LYS A 93 -29.75 61.45 -1.97
CA LYS A 93 -30.87 60.51 -2.20
C LYS A 93 -30.31 59.12 -2.46
N ASP A 94 -30.92 58.09 -1.86
CA ASP A 94 -30.66 56.70 -2.27
C ASP A 94 -30.89 56.60 -3.79
N GLY A 95 -29.86 56.12 -4.52
CA GLY A 95 -29.84 56.23 -5.97
C GLY A 95 -28.61 55.62 -6.69
N ILE A 96 -28.56 55.75 -8.02
CA ILE A 96 -27.49 55.32 -8.94
C ILE A 96 -26.09 55.75 -8.45
N GLY A 97 -25.95 56.98 -7.94
CA GLY A 97 -24.66 57.51 -7.44
C GLY A 97 -24.04 56.66 -6.32
N LYS A 98 -24.84 56.18 -5.35
CA LYS A 98 -24.39 55.31 -4.25
C LYS A 98 -24.00 53.93 -4.75
N SER A 99 -24.74 53.38 -5.71
CA SER A 99 -24.38 52.11 -6.35
C SER A 99 -23.07 52.21 -7.12
N ILE A 100 -22.75 53.35 -7.74
CA ILE A 100 -21.46 53.61 -8.39
C ILE A 100 -20.32 53.65 -7.34
N GLU A 101 -20.52 54.28 -6.19
CA GLU A 101 -19.54 54.31 -5.09
C GLU A 101 -19.24 52.89 -4.55
N VAL A 102 -20.28 52.06 -4.38
CA VAL A 102 -20.13 50.65 -3.96
C VAL A 102 -19.32 49.85 -4.98
N ILE A 103 -19.56 50.05 -6.28
CA ILE A 103 -18.79 49.40 -7.35
C ILE A 103 -17.32 49.84 -7.29
N ASN A 104 -17.06 51.14 -7.13
CA ASN A 104 -15.69 51.67 -7.05
C ASN A 104 -14.94 51.12 -5.83
N THR A 105 -15.56 51.14 -4.65
CA THR A 105 -14.96 50.65 -3.41
C THR A 105 -14.70 49.14 -3.46
N SER A 106 -15.63 48.38 -4.03
CA SER A 106 -15.48 46.93 -4.23
C SER A 106 -14.36 46.61 -5.23
N SER A 107 -14.26 47.38 -6.32
CA SER A 107 -13.19 47.26 -7.32
C SER A 107 -11.81 47.53 -6.71
N GLU A 108 -11.65 48.57 -5.91
CA GLU A 108 -10.39 48.86 -5.20
C GLU A 108 -10.03 47.76 -4.18
N SER A 109 -11.02 47.18 -3.51
CA SER A 109 -10.81 46.05 -2.60
C SER A 109 -10.33 44.80 -3.35
N ILE A 110 -10.91 44.52 -4.52
CA ILE A 110 -10.48 43.42 -5.40
C ILE A 110 -9.04 43.64 -5.91
N LYS A 111 -8.67 44.87 -6.29
CA LYS A 111 -7.29 45.19 -6.70
C LYS A 111 -6.28 44.92 -5.57
N LYS A 112 -6.58 45.34 -4.34
CA LYS A 112 -5.73 45.06 -3.17
C LYS A 112 -5.63 43.56 -2.89
N ALA A 113 -6.74 42.84 -2.93
CA ALA A 113 -6.75 41.38 -2.79
C ALA A 113 -5.88 40.69 -3.86
N ASN A 114 -5.89 41.18 -5.10
CA ASN A 114 -5.07 40.64 -6.17
C ASN A 114 -3.56 40.90 -5.96
N ILE A 115 -3.20 42.05 -5.39
CA ILE A 115 -1.81 42.34 -4.98
C ILE A 115 -1.38 41.37 -3.86
N THR A 116 -2.23 41.16 -2.84
CA THR A 116 -1.96 40.20 -1.76
C THR A 116 -1.79 38.78 -2.31
N LEU A 117 -2.69 38.34 -3.20
CA LEU A 117 -2.58 37.04 -3.85
C LEU A 117 -1.25 36.90 -4.61
N GLY A 118 -0.84 37.93 -5.36
CA GLY A 118 0.46 37.94 -6.05
C GLY A 118 1.66 37.79 -5.11
N ALA A 119 1.62 38.44 -3.94
CA ALA A 119 2.65 38.27 -2.92
C ALA A 119 2.67 36.85 -2.34
N GLU A 120 1.51 36.26 -2.07
CA GLU A 120 1.43 34.87 -1.57
C GLU A 120 1.89 33.84 -2.61
N VAL A 121 1.64 34.07 -3.90
CA VAL A 121 2.19 33.24 -4.99
C VAL A 121 3.73 33.29 -4.99
N GLY A 122 4.33 34.47 -4.76
CA GLY A 122 5.78 34.60 -4.60
C GLY A 122 6.33 33.85 -3.37
N ASN A 123 5.61 33.89 -2.25
CA ASN A 123 5.96 33.11 -1.05
C ASN A 123 5.88 31.60 -1.32
N LEU A 124 4.85 31.14 -2.06
CA LEU A 124 4.68 29.75 -2.43
C LEU A 124 5.81 29.26 -3.35
N GLN A 125 6.25 30.09 -4.30
CA GLN A 125 7.39 29.75 -5.17
C GLN A 125 8.70 29.62 -4.37
N SER A 126 8.91 30.51 -3.40
CA SER A 126 10.07 30.46 -2.50
C SER A 126 10.05 29.18 -1.65
N TRP A 127 8.89 28.86 -1.07
CA TRP A 127 8.65 27.63 -0.31
C TRP A 127 8.95 26.39 -1.16
N ARG A 128 8.41 26.32 -2.39
CA ARG A 128 8.64 25.20 -3.31
C ARG A 128 10.12 24.99 -3.60
N THR A 129 10.87 26.09 -3.79
CA THR A 129 12.30 26.03 -4.10
C THR A 129 13.10 25.49 -2.91
N ALA A 130 12.83 26.01 -1.71
CA ALA A 130 13.50 25.56 -0.49
C ALA A 130 13.19 24.09 -0.17
N ALA A 131 11.91 23.70 -0.23
CA ALA A 131 11.48 22.31 -0.04
C ALA A 131 12.11 21.38 -1.09
N GLY A 132 12.14 21.80 -2.36
CA GLY A 132 12.79 21.06 -3.44
C GLY A 132 14.27 20.77 -3.15
N SER A 133 15.03 21.78 -2.69
CA SER A 133 16.45 21.59 -2.35
C SER A 133 16.67 20.59 -1.20
N VAL A 134 15.78 20.58 -0.20
CA VAL A 134 15.84 19.62 0.92
C VAL A 134 15.51 18.20 0.43
N ILE A 135 14.51 18.07 -0.45
CA ILE A 135 14.14 16.79 -1.08
C ILE A 135 15.29 16.25 -1.93
N ASP A 136 15.93 17.07 -2.75
CA ASP A 136 17.06 16.64 -3.60
C ASP A 136 18.22 16.11 -2.74
N LYS A 137 18.52 16.78 -1.62
CA LYS A 137 19.55 16.33 -0.67
C LYS A 137 19.17 15.03 0.04
N ALA A 138 17.90 14.89 0.44
CA ALA A 138 17.39 13.65 1.03
C ALA A 138 17.45 12.49 0.03
N ASN A 139 17.06 12.72 -1.24
CA ASN A 139 17.17 11.74 -2.31
C ASN A 139 18.62 11.33 -2.57
N GLY A 140 19.56 12.28 -2.61
CA GLY A 140 20.98 11.98 -2.75
C GLY A 140 21.50 11.04 -1.64
N LYS A 141 21.06 11.25 -0.38
CA LYS A 141 21.41 10.35 0.73
C LYS A 141 20.77 8.96 0.56
N CYS A 142 19.52 8.88 0.13
CA CYS A 142 18.85 7.61 -0.17
C CYS A 142 19.58 6.84 -1.29
N GLU A 143 20.03 7.53 -2.34
CA GLU A 143 20.82 6.92 -3.42
C GLU A 143 22.17 6.38 -2.94
N GLU A 144 22.87 7.12 -2.07
CA GLU A 144 24.13 6.65 -1.47
C GLU A 144 23.92 5.44 -0.55
N ILE A 145 22.86 5.42 0.25
CA ILE A 145 22.48 4.26 1.06
C ILE A 145 22.20 3.08 0.14
N LEU A 146 21.39 3.28 -0.91
CA LEU A 146 21.06 2.24 -1.89
C LEU A 146 22.32 1.66 -2.51
N LYS A 147 23.26 2.49 -2.97
CA LYS A 147 24.56 2.03 -3.53
C LYS A 147 25.34 1.12 -2.58
N LYS A 148 25.23 1.32 -1.25
CA LYS A 148 25.93 0.51 -0.25
C LYS A 148 25.23 -0.81 0.08
N VAL A 149 23.89 -0.84 0.03
CA VAL A 149 23.07 -2.00 0.44
C VAL A 149 22.55 -2.87 -0.71
N LYS A 150 22.78 -2.47 -1.96
CA LYS A 150 22.41 -3.26 -3.13
C LYS A 150 22.93 -4.70 -3.03
N THR A 151 22.16 -5.61 -3.62
CA THR A 151 22.49 -7.04 -3.70
C THR A 151 23.09 -7.43 -5.04
N ASP A 152 23.47 -6.46 -5.87
CA ASP A 152 24.28 -6.65 -7.07
C ASP A 152 25.77 -6.52 -6.71
N GLY A 153 26.67 -6.81 -7.66
CA GLY A 153 28.13 -6.81 -7.43
C GLY A 153 28.71 -5.45 -7.00
N ASP A 154 27.95 -4.36 -7.10
CA ASP A 154 28.38 -3.02 -6.70
C ASP A 154 28.12 -2.73 -5.21
N GLY A 155 27.25 -3.51 -4.56
CA GLY A 155 26.93 -3.38 -3.15
C GLY A 155 28.01 -3.96 -2.23
N LYS A 156 28.91 -3.12 -1.72
CA LYS A 156 30.03 -3.58 -0.87
C LYS A 156 29.61 -4.45 0.32
N ILE A 157 28.49 -4.15 0.99
CA ILE A 157 28.02 -4.95 2.12
C ILE A 157 27.66 -6.37 1.65
N PHE A 158 26.97 -6.48 0.52
CA PHE A 158 26.57 -7.75 -0.05
C PHE A 158 27.78 -8.56 -0.53
N THR A 159 28.70 -7.94 -1.27
CA THR A 159 29.91 -8.60 -1.79
C THR A 159 30.79 -9.15 -0.67
N GLU A 160 31.03 -8.38 0.40
CA GLU A 160 31.81 -8.85 1.55
C GLU A 160 31.05 -9.92 2.37
N ALA A 161 29.71 -9.85 2.45
CA ALA A 161 28.91 -10.87 3.12
C ALA A 161 28.90 -12.21 2.35
N GLU A 162 28.79 -12.18 1.02
CA GLU A 162 28.93 -13.38 0.18
C GLU A 162 30.34 -13.96 0.26
N LYS A 163 31.38 -13.12 0.40
CA LYS A 163 32.75 -13.57 0.65
C LYS A 163 32.85 -14.31 1.99
N LEU A 164 32.29 -13.77 3.08
CA LEU A 164 32.24 -14.45 4.39
C LEU A 164 31.52 -15.81 4.32
N LYS A 165 30.38 -15.86 3.63
CA LYS A 165 29.61 -17.09 3.44
C LYS A 165 30.37 -18.13 2.62
N THR A 166 31.04 -17.72 1.56
CA THR A 166 31.82 -18.60 0.68
C THR A 166 32.98 -19.22 1.44
N GLU A 167 33.78 -18.40 2.14
CA GLU A 167 34.91 -18.89 2.93
C GLU A 167 34.46 -19.70 4.15
N GLY A 168 33.35 -19.32 4.79
CA GLY A 168 32.75 -20.10 5.89
C GLY A 168 32.28 -21.48 5.41
N THR A 169 31.68 -21.56 4.22
CA THR A 169 31.27 -22.84 3.61
C THR A 169 32.47 -23.70 3.25
N ARG A 170 33.54 -23.09 2.72
CA ARG A 170 34.79 -23.78 2.41
C ARG A 170 35.43 -24.39 3.65
N LEU A 171 35.50 -23.63 4.75
CA LEU A 171 36.01 -24.12 6.04
C LEU A 171 35.17 -25.27 6.60
N LEU A 172 33.84 -25.13 6.58
CA LEU A 172 32.93 -26.16 7.07
C LEU A 172 33.04 -27.46 6.27
N LYS A 173 33.19 -27.36 4.95
CA LYS A 173 33.38 -28.52 4.07
C LYS A 173 34.67 -29.26 4.40
N ALA A 174 35.79 -28.55 4.50
CA ALA A 174 37.07 -29.13 4.86
C ALA A 174 37.06 -29.80 6.25
N ALA A 175 36.43 -29.17 7.24
CA ALA A 175 36.28 -29.76 8.57
C ALA A 175 35.41 -31.03 8.56
N SER A 176 34.35 -31.04 7.73
CA SER A 176 33.48 -32.21 7.58
C SER A 176 34.21 -33.37 6.90
N GLU A 177 34.97 -33.09 5.84
CA GLU A 177 35.78 -34.09 5.13
C GLU A 177 36.88 -34.66 6.04
N ALA A 178 37.56 -33.82 6.82
CA ALA A 178 38.58 -34.26 7.77
C ALA A 178 37.98 -35.14 8.87
N LYS A 179 36.82 -34.78 9.42
CA LYS A 179 36.13 -35.60 10.41
C LYS A 179 35.82 -37.01 9.86
N GLN A 180 35.25 -37.09 8.65
CA GLN A 180 34.93 -38.36 8.01
C GLN A 180 36.19 -39.20 7.73
N ALA A 181 37.27 -38.56 7.28
CA ALA A 181 38.54 -39.22 7.03
C ALA A 181 39.16 -39.76 8.33
N VAL A 182 39.19 -38.97 9.41
CA VAL A 182 39.65 -39.41 10.73
C VAL A 182 38.82 -40.60 11.24
N GLU A 183 37.48 -40.54 11.15
CA GLU A 183 36.61 -41.65 11.56
C GLU A 183 36.93 -42.95 10.80
N ALA A 184 37.16 -42.86 9.48
CA ALA A 184 37.54 -44.01 8.66
C ALA A 184 38.92 -44.58 9.05
N GLN A 185 39.93 -43.71 9.23
CA GLN A 185 41.29 -44.15 9.56
C GLN A 185 41.38 -44.71 10.99
N VAL A 186 40.62 -44.16 11.95
CA VAL A 186 40.49 -44.72 13.31
C VAL A 186 39.92 -46.13 13.26
N LYS A 187 38.91 -46.37 12.41
CA LYS A 187 38.36 -47.72 12.22
C LYS A 187 39.41 -48.68 11.67
N SER A 188 40.18 -48.28 10.66
CA SER A 188 41.27 -49.09 10.11
C SER A 188 42.37 -49.37 11.15
N ALA A 189 42.71 -48.42 12.01
CA ALA A 189 43.66 -48.63 13.10
C ALA A 189 43.12 -49.62 14.15
N LEU A 190 41.83 -49.55 14.50
CA LEU A 190 41.19 -50.52 15.40
C LEU A 190 41.18 -51.93 14.80
N GLU A 191 40.90 -52.07 13.50
CA GLU A 191 40.98 -53.35 12.78
C GLU A 191 42.40 -53.93 12.81
N ALA A 192 43.44 -53.08 12.67
CA ALA A 192 44.83 -53.50 12.82
C ALA A 192 45.15 -54.02 14.23
N VAL A 193 44.61 -53.39 15.28
CA VAL A 193 44.76 -53.86 16.68
C VAL A 193 44.12 -55.24 16.87
N VAL A 194 42.91 -55.45 16.34
CA VAL A 194 42.21 -56.75 16.43
C VAL A 194 43.02 -57.86 15.73
N LYS A 195 43.59 -57.54 14.56
CA LYS A 195 44.44 -58.49 13.81
C LYS A 195 45.74 -58.80 14.56
N MET A 196 46.38 -57.79 15.15
CA MET A 196 47.57 -57.97 15.99
C MET A 196 47.28 -58.87 17.20
N ASP A 197 46.17 -58.66 17.92
CA ASP A 197 45.77 -59.49 19.05
C ASP A 197 45.56 -60.96 18.64
N THR A 198 44.90 -61.17 17.48
CA THR A 198 44.66 -62.50 16.92
C THR A 198 45.98 -63.23 16.59
N ASP A 199 46.90 -62.54 15.92
CA ASP A 199 48.20 -63.11 15.53
C ASP A 199 49.13 -63.34 16.73
N LEU A 200 49.12 -62.44 17.72
CA LEU A 200 49.84 -62.63 18.99
C LEU A 200 49.35 -63.88 19.73
N LYS A 201 48.02 -64.06 19.82
CA LYS A 201 47.42 -65.27 20.41
C LYS A 201 47.84 -66.55 19.68
N ARG A 202 47.98 -66.50 18.34
CA ARG A 202 48.43 -67.65 17.54
C ARG A 202 49.90 -67.98 17.80
N ASP A 203 50.78 -66.99 17.85
CA ASP A 203 52.20 -67.19 18.14
C ASP A 203 52.40 -67.72 19.58
N LEU A 204 51.69 -67.16 20.58
CA LEU A 204 51.68 -67.66 21.95
C LEU A 204 51.23 -69.14 22.04
N ARG A 205 50.23 -69.52 21.24
CA ARG A 205 49.78 -70.91 21.15
C ARG A 205 50.85 -71.80 20.54
N SER A 206 51.56 -71.36 19.50
CA SER A 206 52.65 -72.12 18.88
C SER A 206 53.80 -72.37 19.84
N VAL A 207 54.28 -71.33 20.53
CA VAL A 207 55.34 -71.44 21.56
C VAL A 207 54.91 -72.40 22.66
N LYS A 208 53.64 -72.31 23.11
CA LYS A 208 53.09 -73.23 24.11
C LYS A 208 53.12 -74.69 23.66
N GLU A 209 52.73 -75.00 22.43
CA GLU A 209 52.75 -76.39 21.95
C GLU A 209 54.19 -76.90 21.77
N MET A 210 55.13 -76.09 21.26
CA MET A 210 56.54 -76.48 21.13
C MET A 210 57.19 -76.80 22.49
N ILE A 211 56.96 -75.97 23.50
CA ILE A 211 57.44 -76.24 24.86
C ILE A 211 56.80 -77.50 25.42
N LYS A 212 55.50 -77.69 25.21
CA LYS A 212 54.78 -78.87 25.67
C LYS A 212 55.32 -80.16 25.03
N ASP A 213 55.62 -80.14 23.74
CA ASP A 213 56.20 -81.28 23.03
C ASP A 213 57.64 -81.54 23.49
N GLY A 214 58.48 -80.51 23.61
CA GLY A 214 59.86 -80.64 24.11
C GLY A 214 59.94 -81.13 25.57
N ILE A 215 58.99 -80.73 26.42
CA ILE A 215 58.83 -81.29 27.77
C ILE A 215 58.45 -82.78 27.69
N GLY A 216 57.57 -83.16 26.76
CA GLY A 216 57.20 -84.54 26.50
C GLY A 216 58.41 -85.45 26.20
N ASP A 217 59.28 -85.01 25.28
CA ASP A 217 60.48 -85.76 24.88
C ASP A 217 61.49 -85.94 26.03
N VAL A 218 61.67 -84.91 26.87
CA VAL A 218 62.56 -84.97 28.06
C VAL A 218 62.00 -85.94 29.10
N ILE A 219 60.69 -85.93 29.33
CA ILE A 219 60.00 -86.82 30.26
C ILE A 219 60.11 -88.29 29.82
N GLU A 220 60.02 -88.56 28.51
CA GLU A 220 60.17 -89.91 27.95
C GLU A 220 61.63 -90.41 28.03
N THR A 221 62.60 -89.57 27.66
CA THR A 221 64.03 -89.91 27.66
C THR A 221 64.58 -90.21 29.05
N LEU A 222 64.18 -89.43 30.07
CA LEU A 222 64.60 -89.64 31.46
C LEU A 222 63.77 -90.72 32.19
N ARG A 223 62.84 -91.39 31.48
CA ARG A 223 61.90 -92.39 32.02
C ARG A 223 61.10 -91.86 33.22
N VAL A 224 60.77 -90.57 33.22
CA VAL A 224 60.00 -89.92 34.30
C VAL A 224 58.59 -90.49 34.37
N ASN A 225 58.00 -90.87 33.23
CA ASN A 225 56.69 -91.53 33.14
C ASN A 225 56.63 -92.93 33.77
N GLU A 226 57.78 -93.56 34.06
CA GLU A 226 57.85 -94.87 34.72
C GLU A 226 58.22 -94.73 36.22
N LEU A 227 58.56 -93.51 36.67
CA LEU A 227 58.87 -93.20 38.06
C LEU A 227 57.65 -93.44 38.95
N ASP A 228 56.46 -93.20 38.41
CA ASP A 228 55.17 -93.38 39.08
C ASP A 228 54.93 -94.84 39.47
N THR A 229 55.43 -95.80 38.70
CA THR A 229 55.18 -97.24 38.90
C THR A 229 56.07 -97.76 40.03
N LEU A 230 57.29 -97.23 40.14
CA LEU A 230 58.23 -97.49 41.23
C LEU A 230 57.81 -96.78 42.52
N VAL A 231 57.25 -95.58 42.42
CA VAL A 231 56.70 -94.81 43.55
C VAL A 231 55.35 -95.35 44.02
N LYS A 232 54.48 -95.86 43.12
CA LYS A 232 53.15 -96.41 43.44
C LYS A 232 53.21 -97.64 44.33
N VAL A 233 54.22 -98.48 44.15
CA VAL A 233 54.44 -99.65 45.01
C VAL A 233 54.73 -99.20 46.46
N ASP A 234 55.56 -98.17 46.62
CA ASP A 234 55.98 -97.70 47.94
C ASP A 234 55.00 -96.71 48.60
N LEU A 235 54.37 -95.80 47.84
CA LEU A 235 53.34 -94.86 48.32
C LEU A 235 51.93 -95.49 48.44
N GLY A 236 51.67 -96.66 47.85
CA GLY A 236 50.40 -97.38 47.98
C GLY A 236 50.06 -97.78 49.43
N ALA A 237 51.08 -97.88 50.29
CA ALA A 237 50.91 -98.08 51.72
C ALA A 237 50.54 -96.78 52.47
N LEU A 238 51.02 -95.62 52.02
CA LEU A 238 50.78 -94.31 52.65
C LEU A 238 49.47 -93.66 52.19
N LYS A 239 49.11 -93.84 50.90
CA LYS A 239 47.89 -93.31 50.25
C LYS A 239 46.59 -93.73 50.96
N ARG A 240 46.52 -94.96 51.50
CA ARG A 240 45.34 -95.48 52.22
C ARG A 240 44.98 -94.69 53.49
N LYS A 241 45.90 -93.91 54.07
CA LYS A 241 45.62 -93.04 55.23
C LYS A 241 45.17 -91.63 54.83
N ILE A 242 45.55 -91.13 53.65
CA ILE A 242 45.24 -89.77 53.16
C ILE A 242 43.90 -89.74 52.41
N GLU A 243 43.49 -90.84 51.76
CA GLU A 243 42.20 -90.95 51.04
C GLU A 243 40.97 -90.68 51.93
N LYS A 244 41.08 -90.83 53.26
CA LYS A 244 39.99 -90.55 54.21
C LYS A 244 39.71 -89.05 54.46
N LEU A 245 40.64 -88.15 54.14
CA LEU A 245 40.48 -86.68 54.29
C LEU A 245 39.88 -86.00 53.05
N LYS A 246 40.06 -86.58 51.86
CA LYS A 246 39.55 -86.04 50.58
C LYS A 246 38.02 -86.16 50.45
N SER A 247 37.43 -87.25 50.97
CA SER A 247 35.98 -87.44 50.88
C SER A 247 35.16 -86.43 51.70
N ASP A 248 35.76 -85.75 52.68
CA ASP A 248 35.06 -84.74 53.49
C ASP A 248 34.94 -83.37 52.81
N VAL A 249 35.80 -83.06 51.83
CA VAL A 249 35.73 -81.80 51.05
C VAL A 249 34.58 -81.84 50.04
N ASP A 250 34.45 -82.94 49.31
CA ASP A 250 33.43 -83.13 48.27
C ASP A 250 32.00 -83.16 48.85
N ALA A 251 31.86 -83.50 50.13
CA ALA A 251 30.58 -83.51 50.85
C ALA A 251 30.20 -82.16 51.49
N SER A 252 31.00 -81.09 51.32
CA SER A 252 30.76 -79.78 51.96
C SER A 252 29.65 -78.97 51.24
N LYS A 253 28.61 -78.57 51.98
CA LYS A 253 27.52 -77.65 51.56
C LYS A 253 27.55 -76.41 52.45
N ALA A 254 26.94 -75.30 52.03
CA ALA A 254 27.00 -74.00 52.74
C ALA A 254 26.66 -74.11 54.24
N ASP A 255 25.81 -75.07 54.63
CA ASP A 255 25.22 -75.12 55.97
C ASP A 255 25.61 -76.37 56.79
N ASN A 256 26.62 -77.15 56.37
CA ASN A 256 26.91 -78.46 56.97
C ASN A 256 28.21 -78.54 57.79
N GLY A 257 28.92 -77.43 58.00
CA GLY A 257 30.01 -77.32 58.98
C GLY A 257 31.31 -78.04 58.61
N LYS A 258 31.52 -78.39 57.34
CA LYS A 258 32.75 -79.04 56.83
C LYS A 258 33.80 -78.02 56.33
N ILE A 259 34.94 -78.51 55.81
CA ILE A 259 36.21 -77.79 55.58
C ILE A 259 36.10 -76.46 54.79
N VAL A 260 35.09 -76.27 53.93
CA VAL A 260 34.90 -75.04 53.12
C VAL A 260 33.56 -74.32 53.33
N SER A 261 32.78 -74.74 54.34
CA SER A 261 31.39 -74.30 54.55
C SER A 261 31.23 -72.77 54.64
N ASN A 262 32.08 -72.10 55.42
CA ASN A 262 31.93 -70.64 55.69
C ASN A 262 32.19 -69.78 54.45
N ILE A 263 33.16 -70.14 53.60
CA ILE A 263 33.52 -69.35 52.41
C ILE A 263 32.46 -69.52 51.31
N LEU A 264 31.86 -70.71 51.19
CA LEU A 264 30.73 -70.93 50.28
C LEU A 264 29.47 -70.19 50.76
N HIS A 265 29.28 -70.04 52.09
CA HIS A 265 28.21 -69.22 52.65
C HIS A 265 28.40 -67.73 52.33
N ASP A 266 29.61 -67.19 52.47
CA ASP A 266 29.91 -65.78 52.13
C ASP A 266 29.70 -65.48 50.63
N LEU A 267 30.01 -66.44 49.74
CA LEU A 267 29.77 -66.31 48.29
C LEU A 267 28.26 -66.34 47.96
N GLU A 268 27.48 -67.15 48.66
CA GLU A 268 26.01 -67.20 48.54
C GLU A 268 25.37 -65.88 49.04
N GLU A 269 25.86 -65.32 50.15
CA GLU A 269 25.40 -64.00 50.64
C GLU A 269 25.71 -62.87 49.65
N ALA A 270 26.87 -62.89 49.00
CA ALA A 270 27.26 -61.88 48.01
C ALA A 270 26.45 -61.95 46.69
N LYS A 271 25.81 -63.10 46.39
CA LYS A 271 24.93 -63.28 45.22
C LYS A 271 23.59 -62.56 45.40
N LYS A 272 23.08 -62.45 46.63
CA LYS A 272 21.72 -61.96 46.95
C LYS A 272 21.42 -60.54 46.43
N PRO A 273 22.32 -59.53 46.51
CA PRO A 273 22.05 -58.21 45.95
C PRO A 273 21.95 -58.19 44.41
N LEU A 274 22.73 -59.05 43.74
CA LEU A 274 22.72 -59.17 42.28
C LEU A 274 21.48 -59.93 41.80
N SER A 275 21.08 -61.01 42.50
CA SER A 275 19.85 -61.73 42.17
C SER A 275 18.63 -60.80 42.31
N LYS A 276 18.60 -59.94 43.32
CA LYS A 276 17.52 -58.95 43.52
C LYS A 276 17.38 -57.94 42.36
N LEU A 277 18.46 -57.60 41.67
CA LEU A 277 18.45 -56.70 40.50
C LEU A 277 17.97 -57.38 39.21
N THR A 278 18.09 -58.71 39.15
CA THR A 278 17.69 -59.55 38.01
C THR A 278 16.38 -60.32 38.25
N ASP A 279 15.81 -60.25 39.44
CA ASP A 279 14.56 -60.92 39.85
C ASP A 279 13.33 -60.17 39.31
N ASP A 280 12.38 -60.89 38.75
CA ASP A 280 11.14 -60.35 38.19
C ASP A 280 10.10 -59.99 39.27
N ALA A 281 10.31 -60.42 40.52
CA ALA A 281 9.43 -60.13 41.65
C ALA A 281 9.70 -58.76 42.33
N ASP A 282 10.88 -58.15 42.15
CA ASP A 282 11.19 -56.82 42.72
C ASP A 282 10.78 -55.71 41.75
N ALA A 283 9.94 -54.77 42.22
CA ALA A 283 9.44 -53.64 41.42
C ALA A 283 10.54 -52.66 40.96
N ASN A 284 11.70 -52.64 41.63
CA ASN A 284 12.84 -51.80 41.27
C ASN A 284 13.92 -52.57 40.48
N SER A 285 13.69 -53.83 40.13
CA SER A 285 14.63 -54.60 39.32
C SER A 285 14.70 -54.07 37.89
N ILE A 286 15.80 -54.35 37.20
CA ILE A 286 15.99 -53.95 35.81
C ILE A 286 14.94 -54.63 34.92
N VAL A 287 14.52 -55.85 35.27
CA VAL A 287 13.50 -56.63 34.56
C VAL A 287 12.13 -55.94 34.66
N SER A 288 11.68 -55.61 35.88
CA SER A 288 10.40 -54.94 36.13
C SER A 288 10.34 -53.55 35.51
N LEU A 289 11.41 -52.76 35.63
CA LEU A 289 11.50 -51.43 35.03
C LEU A 289 11.45 -51.47 33.50
N THR A 290 12.11 -52.46 32.88
CA THR A 290 12.10 -52.67 31.42
C THR A 290 10.73 -53.13 30.92
N ALA A 291 10.04 -54.00 31.68
CA ALA A 291 8.67 -54.43 31.37
C ALA A 291 7.68 -53.25 31.37
N GLY A 292 7.84 -52.30 32.31
CA GLY A 292 6.99 -51.10 32.46
C GLY A 292 7.21 -49.99 31.44
N LEU A 293 8.26 -50.05 30.59
CA LEU A 293 8.57 -49.00 29.61
C LEU A 293 7.48 -48.81 28.56
N GLU A 294 6.77 -49.87 28.17
CA GLU A 294 5.68 -49.77 27.19
C GLU A 294 4.50 -48.96 27.72
N GLY A 295 4.08 -49.21 28.97
CA GLY A 295 3.03 -48.44 29.62
C GLY A 295 3.41 -46.97 29.75
N LYS A 296 4.65 -46.70 30.21
CA LYS A 296 5.16 -45.31 30.32
C LYS A 296 5.25 -44.62 28.96
N PHE A 297 5.69 -45.30 27.89
CA PHE A 297 5.72 -44.73 26.54
C PHE A 297 4.31 -44.40 26.04
N LYS A 298 3.36 -45.32 26.25
CA LYS A 298 1.97 -45.12 25.86
C LYS A 298 1.35 -43.92 26.57
N GLU A 299 1.44 -43.88 27.91
CA GLU A 299 0.80 -42.84 28.73
C GLU A 299 1.48 -41.47 28.59
N GLN A 300 2.81 -41.41 28.49
CA GLN A 300 3.56 -40.14 28.54
C GLN A 300 3.86 -39.55 27.15
N ILE A 301 3.77 -40.35 26.07
CA ILE A 301 4.14 -39.91 24.71
C ILE A 301 3.02 -40.17 23.71
N GLN A 302 2.58 -41.42 23.56
CA GLN A 302 1.62 -41.78 22.51
C GLN A 302 0.23 -41.17 22.73
N GLU A 303 -0.32 -41.30 23.94
CA GLU A 303 -1.65 -40.79 24.28
C GLU A 303 -1.72 -39.26 24.23
N PRO A 304 -0.78 -38.49 24.83
CA PRO A 304 -0.78 -37.03 24.72
C PRO A 304 -0.67 -36.54 23.27
N LEU A 305 0.21 -37.15 22.47
CA LEU A 305 0.40 -36.78 21.07
C LEU A 305 -0.82 -37.16 20.22
N GLY A 306 -1.39 -38.34 20.44
CA GLY A 306 -2.63 -38.79 19.79
C GLY A 306 -3.81 -37.89 20.12
N LYS A 307 -3.95 -37.48 21.39
CA LYS A 307 -4.97 -36.52 21.82
C LYS A 307 -4.81 -35.17 21.13
N ALA A 308 -3.60 -34.61 21.11
CA ALA A 308 -3.33 -33.32 20.45
C ALA A 308 -3.66 -33.34 18.94
N VAL A 309 -3.26 -34.40 18.22
CA VAL A 309 -3.61 -34.56 16.80
C VAL A 309 -5.13 -34.77 16.63
N GLY A 310 -5.77 -35.50 17.54
CA GLY A 310 -7.22 -35.69 17.57
C GLY A 310 -8.00 -34.39 17.78
N GLU A 311 -7.56 -33.53 18.69
CA GLU A 311 -8.15 -32.20 18.93
C GLU A 311 -8.07 -31.31 17.68
N VAL A 312 -6.94 -31.31 16.97
CA VAL A 312 -6.80 -30.58 15.69
C VAL A 312 -7.78 -31.10 14.63
N ASN A 313 -7.89 -32.42 14.47
CA ASN A 313 -8.87 -33.03 13.55
C ASN A 313 -10.31 -32.64 13.93
N GLN A 314 -10.67 -32.68 15.21
CA GLN A 314 -12.00 -32.29 15.68
C GLN A 314 -12.31 -30.81 15.46
N ALA A 315 -11.31 -29.93 15.61
CA ALA A 315 -11.45 -28.51 15.33
C ALA A 315 -11.72 -28.27 13.83
N ILE A 316 -10.97 -28.93 12.95
CA ILE A 316 -11.17 -28.87 11.49
C ILE A 316 -12.54 -29.43 11.11
N ASP A 317 -12.97 -30.52 11.73
CA ASP A 317 -14.31 -31.10 11.51
C ASP A 317 -15.43 -30.16 11.93
N SER A 318 -15.28 -29.53 13.09
CA SER A 318 -16.24 -28.56 13.60
C SER A 318 -16.33 -27.35 12.68
N LEU A 319 -15.19 -26.87 12.19
CA LEU A 319 -15.14 -25.79 11.20
C LEU A 319 -15.81 -26.21 9.89
N TYR A 320 -15.47 -27.38 9.35
CA TYR A 320 -16.05 -27.88 8.09
C TYR A 320 -17.58 -28.00 8.16
N LYS A 321 -18.13 -28.49 9.28
CA LYS A 321 -19.58 -28.57 9.51
C LYS A 321 -20.29 -27.22 9.42
N GLN A 322 -19.64 -26.12 9.82
CA GLN A 322 -20.21 -24.77 9.66
C GLN A 322 -20.41 -24.38 8.19
N PHE A 323 -19.57 -24.92 7.29
CA PHE A 323 -19.67 -24.71 5.85
C PHE A 323 -20.51 -25.78 5.14
N ASP A 324 -20.80 -26.93 5.75
CA ASP A 324 -21.64 -28.03 5.22
C ASP A 324 -23.01 -28.17 5.90
N GLN A 325 -23.77 -27.08 5.94
CA GLN A 325 -25.09 -27.03 6.59
C GLN A 325 -26.13 -27.98 5.97
N ASP A 326 -25.94 -28.43 4.72
CA ASP A 326 -26.82 -29.39 4.04
C ASP A 326 -26.49 -30.86 4.38
N GLY A 327 -25.42 -31.13 5.14
CA GLY A 327 -25.06 -32.45 5.64
C GLY A 327 -24.72 -33.50 4.57
N ARG A 328 -24.39 -33.09 3.34
CA ARG A 328 -24.26 -34.00 2.20
C ARG A 328 -22.92 -34.74 2.12
N GLN A 329 -21.88 -34.28 2.82
CA GLN A 329 -20.55 -34.92 2.79
C GLN A 329 -19.87 -34.94 4.16
N THR A 330 -20.35 -35.81 5.06
CA THR A 330 -19.81 -35.98 6.42
C THR A 330 -18.52 -36.80 6.52
N GLN A 331 -18.06 -37.41 5.42
CA GLN A 331 -16.87 -38.29 5.38
C GLN A 331 -15.80 -37.85 4.36
N SER A 332 -15.74 -36.56 3.98
CA SER A 332 -14.68 -36.11 3.07
C SER A 332 -13.32 -36.11 3.78
N GLU A 333 -12.29 -36.66 3.13
CA GLU A 333 -10.90 -36.66 3.60
C GLU A 333 -10.19 -35.30 3.39
N ASN A 334 -10.71 -34.45 2.50
CA ASN A 334 -10.13 -33.14 2.13
C ASN A 334 -10.94 -31.98 2.70
N LYS A 335 -11.04 -31.91 4.03
CA LYS A 335 -11.95 -30.98 4.71
C LYS A 335 -11.50 -29.53 4.55
N VAL A 336 -10.19 -29.25 4.61
CA VAL A 336 -9.65 -27.91 4.41
C VAL A 336 -9.86 -27.46 2.96
N GLU A 337 -9.54 -28.31 1.99
CA GLU A 337 -9.81 -28.01 0.57
C GLU A 337 -11.27 -27.64 0.32
N ASN A 338 -12.21 -28.40 0.88
CA ASN A 338 -13.63 -28.15 0.68
C ASN A 338 -14.13 -26.87 1.35
N ILE A 339 -13.59 -26.48 2.51
CA ILE A 339 -13.86 -25.17 3.13
C ILE A 339 -13.48 -24.06 2.15
N PHE A 340 -12.25 -24.10 1.65
CA PHE A 340 -11.75 -23.08 0.73
C PHE A 340 -12.54 -23.05 -0.58
N ASN A 341 -12.93 -24.21 -1.12
CA ASN A 341 -13.78 -24.30 -2.31
C ASN A 341 -15.18 -23.70 -2.08
N LYS A 342 -15.77 -23.87 -0.90
CA LYS A 342 -17.06 -23.25 -0.56
C LYS A 342 -16.95 -21.74 -0.43
N ILE A 343 -15.90 -21.25 0.25
CA ILE A 343 -15.63 -19.80 0.35
C ILE A 343 -15.41 -19.22 -1.05
N LYS A 344 -14.57 -19.87 -1.87
CA LYS A 344 -14.33 -19.54 -3.28
C LYS A 344 -15.64 -19.44 -4.06
N GLY A 345 -16.54 -20.41 -3.89
CA GLY A 345 -17.86 -20.38 -4.53
C GLY A 345 -18.73 -19.18 -4.11
N LYS A 346 -18.76 -18.83 -2.81
CA LYS A 346 -19.50 -17.66 -2.32
C LYS A 346 -18.88 -16.35 -2.80
N VAL A 347 -17.55 -16.22 -2.76
CA VAL A 347 -16.81 -15.05 -3.29
C VAL A 347 -17.06 -14.90 -4.79
N ASN A 348 -17.07 -16.00 -5.54
CA ASN A 348 -17.40 -16.02 -6.96
C ASN A 348 -18.82 -15.47 -7.23
N LYS A 349 -19.80 -15.81 -6.38
CA LYS A 349 -21.17 -15.27 -6.48
C LYS A 349 -21.22 -13.77 -6.16
N ILE A 350 -20.41 -13.26 -5.24
CA ILE A 350 -20.33 -11.81 -4.97
C ILE A 350 -19.71 -11.09 -6.18
N LEU A 351 -18.66 -11.66 -6.75
CA LEU A 351 -17.92 -11.06 -7.85
C LEU A 351 -18.73 -11.04 -9.15
N HIS A 352 -19.31 -12.18 -9.53
CA HIS A 352 -20.00 -12.35 -10.81
C HIS A 352 -21.53 -12.29 -10.71
N GLY A 353 -22.12 -12.59 -9.56
CA GLY A 353 -23.57 -12.70 -9.38
C GLY A 353 -24.11 -14.06 -9.81
N GLU A 354 -25.37 -14.32 -9.45
CA GLU A 354 -26.13 -15.48 -9.89
C GLU A 354 -27.57 -15.02 -10.22
N PRO A 355 -27.94 -14.90 -11.51
CA PRO A 355 -27.16 -15.21 -12.72
C PRO A 355 -25.94 -14.29 -12.92
N ALA A 356 -24.95 -14.78 -13.66
CA ALA A 356 -23.69 -14.08 -13.92
C ALA A 356 -23.91 -12.72 -14.61
N GLY A 357 -23.07 -11.74 -14.26
CA GLY A 357 -23.18 -10.34 -14.69
C GLY A 357 -23.98 -9.43 -13.75
N ARG A 358 -24.36 -9.93 -12.57
CA ARG A 358 -25.10 -9.14 -11.54
C ARG A 358 -24.29 -8.87 -10.27
N GLY A 359 -23.09 -9.43 -10.16
CA GLY A 359 -22.17 -9.16 -9.06
C GLY A 359 -21.42 -7.84 -9.22
N LEU A 360 -20.36 -7.65 -8.43
CA LEU A 360 -19.54 -6.44 -8.46
C LEU A 360 -18.98 -6.10 -9.85
N GLN A 361 -18.49 -7.10 -10.60
CA GLN A 361 -18.05 -6.88 -11.99
C GLN A 361 -19.20 -6.50 -12.93
N GLY A 362 -20.42 -6.96 -12.62
CA GLY A 362 -21.62 -6.55 -13.34
C GLY A 362 -21.95 -5.08 -13.13
N ILE A 363 -21.83 -4.60 -11.88
CA ILE A 363 -22.02 -3.19 -11.51
C ILE A 363 -20.95 -2.31 -12.17
N GLU A 364 -19.68 -2.71 -12.07
CA GLU A 364 -18.56 -2.06 -12.74
C GLU A 364 -18.80 -1.95 -14.25
N LYS A 365 -19.14 -3.07 -14.90
CA LYS A 365 -19.46 -3.11 -16.33
C LYS A 365 -20.67 -2.23 -16.66
N GLY A 366 -21.70 -2.22 -15.82
CA GLY A 366 -22.87 -1.37 -15.99
C GLY A 366 -22.53 0.12 -15.95
N LEU A 367 -21.74 0.55 -14.98
CA LEU A 367 -21.36 1.97 -14.82
C LEU A 367 -20.36 2.43 -15.89
N ILE A 368 -19.35 1.61 -16.19
CA ILE A 368 -18.29 1.95 -17.15
C ILE A 368 -18.75 1.71 -18.59
N HIS A 369 -19.14 0.48 -18.90
CA HIS A 369 -19.31 0.03 -20.28
C HIS A 369 -20.69 0.32 -20.87
N SER A 370 -21.69 0.56 -20.02
CA SER A 370 -23.05 0.94 -20.44
C SER A 370 -23.31 2.42 -20.18
N TYR A 371 -23.39 2.84 -18.92
CA TYR A 371 -23.76 4.22 -18.57
C TYR A 371 -22.74 5.24 -19.09
N ALA A 372 -21.47 5.18 -18.66
CA ALA A 372 -20.47 6.17 -19.05
C ALA A 372 -20.17 6.13 -20.56
N ASN A 373 -20.01 4.94 -21.15
CA ASN A 373 -19.84 4.81 -22.60
C ASN A 373 -20.99 5.41 -23.42
N GLY A 374 -22.23 5.44 -22.88
CA GLY A 374 -23.34 6.13 -23.53
C GLY A 374 -23.07 7.62 -23.76
N PHE A 375 -22.36 8.27 -22.84
CA PHE A 375 -21.98 9.68 -22.96
C PHE A 375 -20.84 9.95 -23.96
N LYS A 376 -20.16 8.92 -24.50
CA LYS A 376 -19.25 9.11 -25.64
C LYS A 376 -20.01 9.56 -26.89
N ASN A 377 -21.26 9.11 -27.06
CA ASN A 377 -22.17 9.65 -28.06
C ASN A 377 -22.93 10.85 -27.48
N PHE A 378 -22.18 11.89 -27.10
CA PHE A 378 -22.72 13.05 -26.41
C PHE A 378 -23.77 13.80 -27.26
N ASN A 379 -23.66 13.75 -28.59
CA ASN A 379 -24.67 14.29 -29.50
C ASN A 379 -26.06 13.64 -29.30
N SER A 380 -26.11 12.32 -29.14
CA SER A 380 -27.37 11.62 -28.84
C SER A 380 -27.93 12.01 -27.47
N ILE A 381 -27.05 12.29 -26.49
CA ILE A 381 -27.45 12.73 -25.15
C ILE A 381 -28.07 14.14 -25.21
N VAL A 382 -27.38 15.09 -25.84
CA VAL A 382 -27.86 16.48 -26.00
C VAL A 382 -29.14 16.52 -26.83
N THR A 383 -29.23 15.71 -27.89
CA THR A 383 -30.47 15.56 -28.67
C THR A 383 -31.61 15.04 -27.81
N GLY A 384 -31.37 14.03 -26.97
CA GLY A 384 -32.35 13.52 -26.00
C GLY A 384 -32.81 14.59 -25.00
N TRP A 385 -31.91 15.46 -24.54
CA TRP A 385 -32.27 16.59 -23.67
C TRP A 385 -33.12 17.63 -24.41
N MET A 386 -32.81 17.95 -25.67
CA MET A 386 -33.64 18.83 -26.50
C MET A 386 -35.05 18.24 -26.73
N GLU A 387 -35.15 16.94 -26.99
CA GLU A 387 -36.44 16.22 -27.10
C GLU A 387 -37.24 16.30 -25.80
N GLY A 388 -36.58 16.41 -24.63
CA GLY A 388 -37.22 16.61 -23.35
C GLY A 388 -37.98 17.94 -23.23
N THR A 389 -37.56 18.97 -23.96
CA THR A 389 -38.20 20.30 -23.97
C THR A 389 -39.13 20.46 -25.18
N LEU A 390 -38.64 20.13 -26.38
CA LEU A 390 -39.32 20.34 -27.67
C LEU A 390 -40.22 19.17 -28.10
N GLY A 391 -40.12 18.02 -27.42
CA GLY A 391 -40.83 16.80 -27.79
C GLY A 391 -40.16 15.98 -28.91
N LYS A 392 -40.72 14.79 -29.15
CA LYS A 392 -40.26 13.80 -30.15
C LYS A 392 -41.46 13.07 -30.74
N GLY A 393 -41.58 13.08 -32.07
CA GLY A 393 -42.71 12.44 -32.77
C GLY A 393 -44.08 12.93 -32.27
N ASP A 394 -45.12 12.16 -32.58
CA ASP A 394 -46.48 12.42 -32.07
C ASP A 394 -46.66 11.92 -30.62
N ASP A 395 -45.78 11.01 -30.18
CA ASP A 395 -45.86 10.33 -28.88
C ASP A 395 -45.33 11.16 -27.69
N LYS A 396 -44.54 12.21 -27.96
CA LYS A 396 -44.01 13.12 -26.93
C LYS A 396 -44.20 14.57 -27.35
N PRO A 397 -45.28 15.25 -26.91
CA PRO A 397 -45.46 16.67 -27.21
C PRO A 397 -44.41 17.53 -26.49
N PRO A 398 -44.18 18.77 -26.94
CA PRO A 398 -43.37 19.75 -26.22
C PRO A 398 -43.90 19.93 -24.79
N LYS A 399 -43.00 20.34 -23.87
CA LYS A 399 -43.37 20.62 -22.48
C LYS A 399 -44.58 21.55 -22.44
N THR A 400 -45.55 21.23 -21.59
CA THR A 400 -46.86 21.92 -21.54
C THR A 400 -46.76 23.42 -21.25
N TRP A 401 -45.69 23.87 -20.59
CA TRP A 401 -45.41 25.28 -20.34
C TRP A 401 -44.76 26.01 -21.52
N LEU A 402 -44.11 25.30 -22.44
CA LEU A 402 -43.31 25.90 -23.52
C LEU A 402 -44.16 26.75 -24.48
N PRO A 403 -45.34 26.31 -24.96
CA PRO A 403 -46.18 27.14 -25.81
C PRO A 403 -46.65 28.42 -25.10
N LYS A 404 -46.92 28.36 -23.79
CA LYS A 404 -47.26 29.53 -22.97
C LYS A 404 -46.09 30.49 -22.83
N TYR A 405 -44.89 29.95 -22.60
CA TYR A 405 -43.66 30.75 -22.52
C TYR A 405 -43.38 31.51 -23.81
N VAL A 406 -43.54 30.86 -24.97
CA VAL A 406 -43.39 31.50 -26.28
C VAL A 406 -44.42 32.61 -26.48
N GLU A 407 -45.67 32.36 -26.10
CA GLU A 407 -46.76 33.34 -26.24
C GLU A 407 -46.56 34.57 -25.33
N GLU A 408 -46.26 34.36 -24.05
CA GLU A 408 -46.01 35.44 -23.08
C GLU A 408 -44.87 36.37 -23.52
N ARG A 409 -43.86 35.82 -24.22
CA ARG A 409 -42.71 36.57 -24.74
C ARG A 409 -42.97 37.25 -26.09
N ASN A 410 -44.03 36.88 -26.82
CA ASN A 410 -44.37 37.46 -28.13
C ASN A 410 -45.15 38.79 -28.02
N SER A 411 -45.85 39.02 -26.91
CA SER A 411 -46.56 40.26 -26.57
C SER A 411 -47.55 40.79 -27.64
N LYS A 412 -48.75 40.19 -27.69
CA LYS A 412 -50.05 40.85 -27.91
C LYS A 412 -51.19 39.83 -27.75
N ASP A 413 -51.98 40.04 -26.71
CA ASP A 413 -53.28 39.40 -26.37
C ASP A 413 -53.30 38.08 -25.57
N ARG A 414 -54.15 38.04 -24.53
CA ARG A 414 -54.21 36.96 -23.52
C ARG A 414 -55.41 36.05 -23.78
N GLY A 415 -55.21 34.94 -24.51
CA GLY A 415 -56.23 33.92 -24.75
C GLY A 415 -55.70 32.47 -24.72
N ILE A 416 -56.46 31.54 -24.12
CA ILE A 416 -56.08 30.11 -23.98
C ILE A 416 -56.02 29.40 -25.34
N SER A 417 -56.76 29.84 -26.36
CA SER A 417 -56.78 29.25 -27.71
C SER A 417 -55.48 29.43 -28.49
N GLU A 418 -54.62 30.35 -28.05
CA GLU A 418 -53.39 30.72 -28.76
C GLU A 418 -52.21 29.80 -28.39
N ALA A 419 -52.20 29.26 -27.17
CA ALA A 419 -51.16 28.34 -26.72
C ALA A 419 -51.17 26.99 -27.47
N ASP A 420 -52.34 26.49 -27.86
CA ASP A 420 -52.45 25.29 -28.70
C ASP A 420 -51.96 25.56 -30.13
N ARG A 421 -52.22 26.77 -30.65
CA ARG A 421 -51.63 27.22 -31.93
C ARG A 421 -50.10 27.28 -31.85
N ARG A 422 -49.54 27.80 -30.75
CA ARG A 422 -48.08 27.80 -30.52
C ARG A 422 -47.49 26.41 -30.39
N ARG A 423 -48.22 25.47 -29.79
CA ARG A 423 -47.82 24.07 -29.74
C ARG A 423 -47.69 23.50 -31.16
N ASP A 424 -48.69 23.70 -32.01
CA ASP A 424 -48.68 23.21 -33.40
C ASP A 424 -47.57 23.88 -34.24
N GLU A 425 -47.32 25.17 -34.02
CA GLU A 425 -46.21 25.89 -34.64
C GLU A 425 -44.85 25.33 -34.20
N ILE A 426 -44.64 25.08 -32.91
CA ILE A 426 -43.41 24.46 -32.38
C ILE A 426 -43.22 23.05 -32.96
N LEU A 427 -44.29 22.25 -33.05
CA LEU A 427 -44.24 20.90 -33.62
C LEU A 427 -43.73 20.88 -35.06
N LYS A 428 -44.05 21.91 -35.86
CA LYS A 428 -43.63 22.04 -37.26
C LYS A 428 -42.17 22.45 -37.44
N VAL A 429 -41.54 23.06 -36.44
CA VAL A 429 -40.18 23.61 -36.54
C VAL A 429 -39.16 22.95 -35.60
N ARG A 430 -39.60 22.08 -34.68
CA ARG A 430 -38.76 21.54 -33.60
C ARG A 430 -37.59 20.70 -34.11
N ASP A 431 -37.75 20.00 -35.23
CA ASP A 431 -36.72 19.11 -35.74
C ASP A 431 -35.63 19.95 -36.44
N GLY A 432 -36.03 20.98 -37.20
CA GLY A 432 -35.10 21.98 -37.69
C GLY A 432 -34.38 22.76 -36.56
N ILE A 433 -35.08 23.12 -35.48
CA ILE A 433 -34.46 23.74 -34.29
C ILE A 433 -33.42 22.82 -33.66
N LYS A 434 -33.73 21.52 -33.48
CA LYS A 434 -32.79 20.53 -32.92
C LYS A 434 -31.53 20.42 -33.78
N THR A 435 -31.68 20.34 -35.10
CA THR A 435 -30.54 20.31 -36.04
C THR A 435 -29.72 21.59 -35.98
N ALA A 436 -30.35 22.76 -35.94
CA ALA A 436 -29.66 24.04 -35.89
C ALA A 436 -28.86 24.24 -34.58
N ILE A 437 -29.45 23.88 -33.43
CA ILE A 437 -28.74 23.88 -32.14
C ILE A 437 -27.56 22.91 -32.18
N GLY A 438 -27.79 21.68 -32.65
CA GLY A 438 -26.74 20.65 -32.76
C GLY A 438 -25.56 21.09 -33.63
N SER A 439 -25.84 21.77 -34.75
CA SER A 439 -24.79 22.30 -35.64
C SER A 439 -24.06 23.49 -35.03
N THR A 440 -24.78 24.37 -34.33
CA THR A 440 -24.19 25.55 -33.68
C THR A 440 -23.22 25.16 -32.57
N PHE A 441 -23.52 24.08 -31.84
CA PHE A 441 -22.70 23.58 -30.73
C PHE A 441 -21.95 22.30 -31.07
N GLU A 442 -21.71 22.01 -32.34
CA GLU A 442 -21.08 20.75 -32.79
C GLU A 442 -19.73 20.53 -32.11
N ASP A 443 -18.85 21.54 -32.11
CA ASP A 443 -17.54 21.47 -31.47
C ASP A 443 -17.63 21.21 -29.96
N ALA A 444 -18.57 21.87 -29.27
CA ALA A 444 -18.77 21.71 -27.83
C ALA A 444 -19.28 20.30 -27.50
N ILE A 445 -20.19 19.77 -28.32
CA ILE A 445 -20.75 18.42 -28.19
C ILE A 445 -19.68 17.37 -28.47
N GLU A 446 -18.88 17.54 -29.52
CA GLU A 446 -17.83 16.60 -29.89
C GLU A 446 -16.71 16.55 -28.85
N GLN A 447 -16.27 17.73 -28.37
CA GLN A 447 -15.25 17.83 -27.32
C GLN A 447 -15.75 17.24 -26.00
N ALA A 448 -17.00 17.49 -25.61
CA ALA A 448 -17.59 16.86 -24.43
C ALA A 448 -17.58 15.32 -24.54
N GLY A 449 -17.96 14.75 -25.67
CA GLY A 449 -17.90 13.30 -25.90
C GLY A 449 -16.47 12.72 -25.80
N LYS A 450 -15.47 13.45 -26.32
CA LYS A 450 -14.05 13.05 -26.25
C LYS A 450 -13.48 13.07 -24.83
N LEU A 451 -14.05 13.86 -23.92
CA LEU A 451 -13.61 13.91 -22.53
C LEU A 451 -14.01 12.66 -21.72
N VAL A 452 -15.00 11.89 -22.19
CA VAL A 452 -15.43 10.66 -21.52
C VAL A 452 -14.40 9.54 -21.74
N LYS A 453 -13.65 9.22 -20.69
CA LYS A 453 -12.59 8.22 -20.69
C LYS A 453 -13.10 6.91 -20.10
N ASN A 454 -12.54 5.79 -20.57
CA ASN A 454 -12.67 4.49 -19.91
C ASN A 454 -11.27 4.01 -19.56
N ASP A 455 -10.95 4.04 -18.28
CA ASP A 455 -9.69 3.59 -17.69
C ASP A 455 -9.89 2.35 -16.79
N ASN A 456 -11.02 1.66 -16.94
CA ASN A 456 -11.41 0.48 -16.15
C ASN A 456 -11.47 0.75 -14.63
N LYS A 457 -11.67 2.00 -14.22
CA LYS A 457 -11.97 2.38 -12.83
C LYS A 457 -13.25 3.22 -12.82
N ILE A 458 -14.19 2.85 -11.96
CA ILE A 458 -15.52 3.45 -11.87
C ILE A 458 -15.39 4.94 -11.50
N GLN A 459 -14.57 5.28 -10.50
CA GLN A 459 -14.44 6.64 -10.01
C GLN A 459 -13.98 7.62 -11.10
N THR A 460 -12.89 7.31 -11.76
CA THR A 460 -12.28 8.16 -12.77
C THR A 460 -13.08 8.18 -14.07
N THR A 461 -13.66 7.04 -14.48
CA THR A 461 -14.58 6.98 -15.63
C THR A 461 -15.84 7.83 -15.38
N ILE A 462 -16.49 7.71 -14.23
CA ILE A 462 -17.69 8.51 -13.89
C ILE A 462 -17.34 9.99 -13.69
N ALA A 463 -16.19 10.31 -13.09
CA ALA A 463 -15.70 11.68 -13.03
C ALA A 463 -15.52 12.29 -14.42
N SER A 464 -15.07 11.52 -15.41
CA SER A 464 -14.95 12.01 -16.79
C SER A 464 -16.31 12.35 -17.44
N VAL A 465 -17.39 11.62 -17.10
CA VAL A 465 -18.75 11.96 -17.54
C VAL A 465 -19.21 13.28 -16.92
N LYS A 466 -18.96 13.49 -15.63
CA LYS A 466 -19.21 14.79 -14.96
C LYS A 466 -18.47 15.91 -15.68
N GLN A 467 -17.19 15.71 -16.01
CA GLN A 467 -16.38 16.70 -16.72
C GLN A 467 -16.90 16.97 -18.13
N ALA A 468 -17.34 15.95 -18.87
CA ALA A 468 -17.96 16.12 -20.19
C ALA A 468 -19.21 17.01 -20.11
N CYS A 469 -20.10 16.76 -19.14
CA CYS A 469 -21.29 17.58 -18.92
C CYS A 469 -20.94 19.03 -18.54
N LEU A 470 -20.00 19.23 -17.62
CA LEU A 470 -19.55 20.59 -17.23
C LEU A 470 -18.85 21.33 -18.37
N HIS A 471 -18.07 20.62 -19.20
CA HIS A 471 -17.44 21.22 -20.37
C HIS A 471 -18.47 21.72 -21.38
N PHE A 472 -19.49 20.90 -21.69
CA PHE A 472 -20.59 21.31 -22.55
C PHE A 472 -21.33 22.53 -22.00
N VAL A 473 -21.67 22.53 -20.70
CA VAL A 473 -22.30 23.67 -20.01
C VAL A 473 -21.44 24.92 -20.14
N ASN A 474 -20.15 24.84 -19.83
CA ASN A 474 -19.24 25.99 -19.91
C ASN A 474 -19.17 26.57 -21.32
N MET A 475 -19.10 25.73 -22.35
CA MET A 475 -19.07 26.18 -23.74
C MET A 475 -20.39 26.82 -24.16
N LEU A 476 -21.51 26.20 -23.80
CA LEU A 476 -22.86 26.71 -24.06
C LEU A 476 -23.09 28.07 -23.37
N ASP A 477 -22.79 28.17 -22.07
CA ASP A 477 -23.00 29.38 -21.26
C ASP A 477 -22.06 30.52 -21.66
N ASN A 478 -20.81 30.22 -22.03
CA ASN A 478 -19.91 31.22 -22.58
C ASN A 478 -20.45 31.79 -23.90
N THR A 479 -20.92 30.93 -24.80
CA THR A 479 -21.52 31.37 -26.07
C THR A 479 -22.78 32.21 -25.82
N LEU A 480 -23.64 31.79 -24.89
CA LEU A 480 -24.83 32.53 -24.47
C LEU A 480 -24.50 33.91 -23.88
N ARG A 481 -23.41 34.01 -23.12
CA ARG A 481 -22.93 35.25 -22.52
C ARG A 481 -22.34 36.18 -23.57
N ASP A 482 -21.55 35.65 -24.50
CA ASP A 482 -20.77 36.44 -25.45
C ASP A 482 -21.64 36.98 -26.59
N GLU A 483 -22.58 36.17 -27.12
CA GLU A 483 -23.47 36.59 -28.21
C GLU A 483 -24.80 37.20 -27.72
N GLY A 484 -25.20 36.86 -26.49
CA GLY A 484 -26.49 37.23 -25.91
C GLY A 484 -27.62 36.30 -26.36
N ILE A 485 -28.37 35.77 -25.39
CA ILE A 485 -29.37 34.71 -25.61
C ILE A 485 -30.43 35.06 -26.67
N GLY A 486 -30.89 36.32 -26.72
CA GLY A 486 -31.90 36.75 -27.70
C GLY A 486 -31.37 36.82 -29.14
N THR A 487 -30.09 37.17 -29.31
CA THR A 487 -29.41 37.23 -30.62
C THR A 487 -29.11 35.82 -31.11
N LEU A 488 -28.49 35.01 -30.26
CA LEU A 488 -28.13 33.63 -30.58
C LEU A 488 -29.37 32.78 -30.91
N SER A 489 -30.44 32.89 -30.09
CA SER A 489 -31.69 32.16 -30.35
C SER A 489 -32.35 32.57 -31.67
N GLN A 490 -32.22 33.84 -32.06
CA GLN A 490 -32.71 34.33 -33.34
C GLN A 490 -31.88 33.77 -34.51
N GLN A 491 -30.55 33.80 -34.41
CA GLN A 491 -29.65 33.27 -35.44
C GLN A 491 -29.87 31.77 -35.64
N ILE A 492 -29.93 30.99 -34.56
CA ILE A 492 -30.19 29.55 -34.61
C ILE A 492 -31.55 29.26 -35.25
N PHE A 493 -32.59 30.03 -34.89
CA PHE A 493 -33.92 29.86 -35.50
C PHE A 493 -33.92 30.18 -37.00
N GLN A 494 -33.24 31.25 -37.42
CA GLN A 494 -33.14 31.65 -38.82
C GLN A 494 -32.34 30.64 -39.67
N ASN A 495 -31.34 29.99 -39.06
CA ASN A 495 -30.52 28.95 -39.70
C ASN A 495 -31.22 27.58 -39.73
N SER A 496 -32.40 27.43 -39.11
CA SER A 496 -33.20 26.22 -39.20
C SER A 496 -33.77 26.05 -40.62
N PRO A 497 -33.70 24.84 -41.24
CA PRO A 497 -34.24 24.59 -42.58
C PRO A 497 -35.72 25.01 -42.73
N GLU A 498 -36.52 24.82 -41.67
CA GLU A 498 -37.95 25.13 -41.59
C GLU A 498 -38.23 26.60 -41.23
N GLY A 499 -37.23 27.36 -40.78
CA GLY A 499 -37.30 28.79 -40.47
C GLY A 499 -37.03 29.71 -41.66
N SER A 500 -36.28 29.24 -42.66
CA SER A 500 -35.78 30.05 -43.77
C SER A 500 -36.84 30.56 -44.76
N GLY A 501 -37.97 29.85 -44.93
CA GLY A 501 -39.05 30.22 -45.86
C GLY A 501 -40.09 31.22 -45.34
N ALA A 502 -40.12 31.49 -44.03
CA ALA A 502 -41.12 32.34 -43.36
C ALA A 502 -40.55 33.15 -42.17
N ALA A 503 -39.25 33.43 -42.18
CA ALA A 503 -38.48 33.94 -41.04
C ALA A 503 -38.98 35.26 -40.42
N SER A 504 -39.75 36.07 -41.16
CA SER A 504 -40.31 37.33 -40.65
C SER A 504 -41.66 37.16 -39.92
N LEU A 505 -42.43 36.11 -40.21
CA LEU A 505 -43.78 35.91 -39.66
C LEU A 505 -43.79 35.08 -38.36
N ASN A 506 -42.78 34.22 -38.16
CA ASN A 506 -42.71 33.31 -37.02
C ASN A 506 -41.51 33.57 -36.09
N LEU A 507 -40.98 34.80 -36.08
CA LEU A 507 -39.81 35.18 -35.28
C LEU A 507 -40.00 34.94 -33.78
N HIS A 508 -41.26 34.89 -33.30
CA HIS A 508 -41.60 34.55 -31.91
C HIS A 508 -41.19 33.13 -31.51
N LEU A 509 -41.05 32.20 -32.45
CA LEU A 509 -40.59 30.84 -32.17
C LEU A 509 -39.10 30.79 -31.77
N LYS A 510 -38.35 31.89 -31.91
CA LYS A 510 -37.01 32.02 -31.31
C LYS A 510 -37.03 31.85 -29.79
N TYR A 511 -38.14 32.18 -29.13
CA TYR A 511 -38.28 31.97 -27.68
C TYR A 511 -38.35 30.48 -27.31
N ALA A 512 -38.73 29.61 -28.24
CA ALA A 512 -38.63 28.16 -28.05
C ALA A 512 -37.17 27.69 -28.09
N VAL A 513 -36.34 28.31 -28.94
CA VAL A 513 -34.89 28.10 -28.98
C VAL A 513 -34.25 28.59 -27.67
N GLU A 514 -34.58 29.81 -27.22
CA GLU A 514 -34.11 30.38 -25.95
C GLU A 514 -34.40 29.44 -24.77
N ALA A 515 -35.66 28.99 -24.64
CA ALA A 515 -36.06 28.06 -23.60
C ALA A 515 -35.33 26.71 -23.70
N THR A 516 -35.02 26.26 -24.91
CA THR A 516 -34.29 25.00 -25.13
C THR A 516 -32.82 25.14 -24.74
N LEU A 517 -32.15 26.24 -25.09
CA LEU A 517 -30.75 26.50 -24.70
C LEU A 517 -30.60 26.61 -23.17
N LEU A 518 -31.50 27.34 -22.51
CA LEU A 518 -31.55 27.39 -21.04
C LEU A 518 -31.82 26.01 -20.43
N GLY A 519 -32.75 25.26 -21.04
CA GLY A 519 -33.06 23.90 -20.63
C GLY A 519 -31.88 22.94 -20.76
N LEU A 520 -31.07 23.08 -21.82
CA LEU A 520 -29.86 22.28 -22.04
C LEU A 520 -28.79 22.57 -20.99
N SER A 521 -28.48 23.84 -20.74
CA SER A 521 -27.52 24.25 -19.72
C SER A 521 -27.92 23.75 -18.33
N ALA A 522 -29.21 23.92 -17.97
CA ALA A 522 -29.76 23.43 -16.71
C ALA A 522 -29.70 21.91 -16.59
N THR A 523 -30.10 21.16 -17.64
CA THR A 523 -30.14 19.69 -17.61
C THR A 523 -28.75 19.09 -17.53
N ALA A 524 -27.80 19.57 -18.34
CA ALA A 524 -26.42 19.09 -18.33
C ALA A 524 -25.74 19.37 -16.97
N SER A 525 -25.96 20.57 -16.41
CA SER A 525 -25.49 20.93 -15.07
C SER A 525 -26.10 20.04 -13.98
N GLN A 526 -27.40 19.77 -14.08
CA GLN A 526 -28.10 18.89 -13.15
C GLN A 526 -27.50 17.48 -13.17
N VAL A 527 -27.28 16.89 -14.35
CA VAL A 527 -26.67 15.56 -14.48
C VAL A 527 -25.27 15.54 -13.85
N ALA A 528 -24.45 16.57 -14.07
CA ALA A 528 -23.13 16.67 -13.45
C ALA A 528 -23.21 16.72 -11.91
N ASN A 529 -24.16 17.48 -11.37
CA ASN A 529 -24.37 17.61 -9.92
C ASN A 529 -24.95 16.35 -9.28
N GLU A 530 -25.82 15.62 -9.98
CA GLU A 530 -26.35 14.33 -9.53
C GLU A 530 -25.25 13.27 -9.49
N ILE A 531 -24.42 13.18 -10.53
CA ILE A 531 -23.24 12.30 -10.54
C ILE A 531 -22.33 12.63 -9.35
N GLU A 532 -22.06 13.92 -9.12
CA GLU A 532 -21.25 14.33 -7.99
C GLU A 532 -21.87 13.88 -6.67
N SER A 533 -23.10 14.32 -6.39
CA SER A 533 -23.73 14.16 -5.08
C SER A 533 -23.99 12.71 -4.69
N ILE A 534 -24.18 11.82 -5.68
CA ILE A 534 -24.44 10.39 -5.47
C ILE A 534 -23.14 9.58 -5.49
N LEU A 535 -22.34 9.69 -6.56
CA LEU A 535 -21.25 8.74 -6.82
C LEU A 535 -19.87 9.24 -6.41
N LEU A 536 -19.61 10.55 -6.48
CA LEU A 536 -18.26 11.11 -6.34
C LEU A 536 -18.06 11.95 -5.07
N LEU A 537 -19.13 12.33 -4.37
CA LEU A 537 -19.05 13.11 -3.14
C LEU A 537 -18.32 12.32 -2.04
N GLU A 538 -17.27 12.92 -1.49
CA GLU A 538 -16.50 12.34 -0.39
C GLU A 538 -17.35 12.11 0.86
N ASP A 539 -16.89 11.20 1.73
CA ASP A 539 -17.54 10.81 2.99
C ASP A 539 -18.95 10.20 2.87
N ARG A 540 -19.38 9.86 1.64
CA ARG A 540 -20.64 9.15 1.41
C ARG A 540 -20.62 7.73 1.95
N VAL A 541 -19.44 7.13 2.04
CA VAL A 541 -19.21 5.79 2.59
C VAL A 541 -18.20 5.92 3.74
N GLY A 542 -18.39 5.17 4.82
CA GLY A 542 -17.41 5.11 5.92
C GLY A 542 -17.44 6.27 6.93
N GLY A 543 -18.35 7.24 6.78
CA GLY A 543 -18.53 8.36 7.72
C GLY A 543 -17.64 9.57 7.42
N LYS A 544 -17.79 10.63 8.22
CA LYS A 544 -17.11 11.92 8.02
C LYS A 544 -15.59 11.80 8.19
N GLY A 545 -14.82 12.30 7.23
CA GLY A 545 -13.36 12.23 7.18
C GLY A 545 -12.80 10.94 6.58
N SER A 546 -13.62 10.10 5.93
CA SER A 546 -13.16 8.88 5.25
C SER A 546 -12.50 9.18 3.90
N GLY A 547 -12.84 10.31 3.27
CA GLY A 547 -12.46 10.63 1.90
C GLY A 547 -13.02 9.64 0.88
N MET A 548 -14.06 8.89 1.25
CA MET A 548 -14.57 7.75 0.49
C MET A 548 -15.92 8.05 -0.14
N ASN A 549 -15.98 8.02 -1.46
CA ASN A 549 -17.21 8.11 -2.23
C ASN A 549 -17.66 6.71 -2.72
N ILE A 550 -18.89 6.60 -3.23
CA ILE A 550 -19.46 5.32 -3.64
C ILE A 550 -18.66 4.71 -4.80
N ALA A 551 -18.24 5.52 -5.77
CA ALA A 551 -17.50 5.01 -6.93
C ALA A 551 -16.14 4.40 -6.54
N LYS A 552 -15.39 5.07 -5.65
CA LYS A 552 -14.13 4.60 -5.09
C LYS A 552 -14.32 3.34 -4.22
N ALA A 553 -15.38 3.30 -3.40
CA ALA A 553 -15.71 2.11 -2.62
C ALA A 553 -16.04 0.89 -3.48
N LEU A 554 -16.71 1.10 -4.61
CA LEU A 554 -16.97 0.03 -5.57
C LEU A 554 -15.69 -0.43 -6.27
N ASP A 555 -14.79 0.50 -6.65
CA ASP A 555 -13.48 0.15 -7.22
C ASP A 555 -12.65 -0.71 -6.26
N GLU A 556 -12.55 -0.32 -4.98
CA GLU A 556 -11.84 -1.08 -3.95
C GLU A 556 -12.50 -2.44 -3.68
N ALA A 557 -13.83 -2.50 -3.62
CA ALA A 557 -14.55 -3.74 -3.40
C ALA A 557 -14.35 -4.74 -4.55
N VAL A 558 -14.37 -4.27 -5.80
CA VAL A 558 -14.07 -5.09 -6.98
C VAL A 558 -12.64 -5.60 -6.92
N GLU A 559 -11.67 -4.73 -6.61
CA GLU A 559 -10.25 -5.07 -6.55
C GLU A 559 -9.93 -6.11 -5.47
N GLU A 560 -10.35 -5.87 -4.24
CA GLU A 560 -10.12 -6.79 -3.12
C GLU A 560 -10.88 -8.12 -3.29
N THR A 561 -12.09 -8.09 -3.85
CA THR A 561 -12.84 -9.33 -4.14
C THR A 561 -12.15 -10.16 -5.24
N ASN A 562 -11.62 -9.53 -6.30
CA ASN A 562 -10.84 -10.21 -7.33
C ASN A 562 -9.55 -10.81 -6.73
N LYS A 563 -8.84 -10.05 -5.89
CA LYS A 563 -7.62 -10.52 -5.21
C LYS A 563 -7.90 -11.71 -4.30
N LEU A 564 -8.94 -11.64 -3.47
CA LEU A 564 -9.38 -12.76 -2.62
C LEU A 564 -9.77 -13.97 -3.47
N HIS A 565 -10.53 -13.78 -4.56
CA HIS A 565 -10.89 -14.85 -5.48
C HIS A 565 -9.64 -15.51 -6.11
N GLY A 566 -8.65 -14.71 -6.51
CA GLY A 566 -7.36 -15.18 -7.04
C GLY A 566 -6.56 -15.97 -6.02
N GLN A 567 -6.46 -15.50 -4.78
CA GLN A 567 -5.78 -16.21 -3.68
C GLN A 567 -6.49 -17.52 -3.33
N LEU A 568 -7.83 -17.53 -3.32
CA LEU A 568 -8.61 -18.75 -3.11
C LEU A 568 -8.44 -19.75 -4.26
N ASN A 569 -8.31 -19.27 -5.50
CA ASN A 569 -7.97 -20.11 -6.66
C ASN A 569 -6.58 -20.74 -6.51
N GLN A 570 -5.58 -19.98 -6.07
CA GLN A 570 -4.24 -20.51 -5.82
C GLN A 570 -4.23 -21.53 -4.66
N ALA A 571 -5.03 -21.30 -3.63
CA ALA A 571 -5.13 -22.20 -2.48
C ALA A 571 -5.79 -23.54 -2.84
N THR A 572 -6.68 -23.59 -3.84
CA THR A 572 -7.44 -24.81 -4.19
C THR A 572 -7.09 -25.45 -5.53
N ASN A 573 -6.31 -24.81 -6.40
CA ASN A 573 -5.88 -25.39 -7.67
C ASN A 573 -4.46 -25.97 -7.58
N SER A 574 -4.23 -27.12 -8.21
CA SER A 574 -2.91 -27.74 -8.33
C SER A 574 -2.04 -26.94 -9.31
N THR A 575 -0.93 -26.35 -8.85
CA THR A 575 0.05 -25.71 -9.74
C THR A 575 0.92 -26.79 -10.38
N GLY A 576 0.64 -27.14 -11.64
CA GLY A 576 1.30 -28.22 -12.40
C GLY A 576 2.77 -27.98 -12.79
N GLN A 577 3.59 -27.38 -11.94
CA GLN A 577 5.02 -27.13 -12.17
C GLN A 577 5.87 -27.73 -11.05
N GLY A 578 6.04 -29.05 -11.08
CA GLY A 578 6.99 -29.75 -10.21
C GLY A 578 7.26 -31.16 -10.72
N THR A 579 8.52 -31.48 -11.02
CA THR A 579 9.00 -32.74 -11.62
C THR A 579 8.97 -33.96 -10.68
N SER A 580 8.01 -34.06 -9.77
CA SER A 580 7.81 -35.26 -8.94
C SER A 580 6.35 -35.41 -8.49
N GLY A 581 5.53 -36.06 -9.32
CA GLY A 581 4.49 -37.01 -8.88
C GLY A 581 3.29 -36.58 -8.01
N GLN A 582 3.23 -35.40 -7.40
CA GLN A 582 2.05 -34.98 -6.59
C GLN A 582 1.54 -33.60 -7.02
N ASN A 583 0.52 -33.60 -7.89
CA ASN A 583 -0.24 -32.41 -8.31
C ASN A 583 -1.30 -32.06 -7.25
N GLU A 584 -0.86 -31.64 -6.06
CA GLU A 584 -1.76 -31.31 -4.94
C GLU A 584 -1.78 -29.78 -4.71
N SER A 585 -2.96 -29.22 -4.43
CA SER A 585 -3.12 -27.81 -4.04
C SER A 585 -2.60 -27.56 -2.62
N PRO A 586 -2.28 -26.30 -2.23
CA PRO A 586 -1.88 -25.99 -0.86
C PRO A 586 -2.89 -26.48 0.20
N ALA A 587 -4.19 -26.37 -0.06
CA ALA A 587 -5.22 -26.88 0.85
C ALA A 587 -5.19 -28.42 0.96
N GLN A 588 -5.01 -29.11 -0.17
CA GLN A 588 -4.85 -30.58 -0.19
C GLN A 588 -3.58 -31.04 0.53
N ALA A 589 -2.48 -30.31 0.38
CA ALA A 589 -1.22 -30.63 1.04
C ALA A 589 -1.36 -30.60 2.58
N VAL A 590 -2.17 -29.68 3.12
CA VAL A 590 -2.48 -29.62 4.56
C VAL A 590 -3.31 -30.83 4.99
N ASP A 591 -4.39 -31.14 4.27
CA ASP A 591 -5.22 -32.32 4.54
C ASP A 591 -4.38 -33.62 4.51
N ASN A 592 -3.54 -33.79 3.48
CA ASN A 592 -2.65 -34.95 3.34
C ASN A 592 -1.57 -35.03 4.41
N LYS A 593 -0.95 -33.90 4.78
CA LYS A 593 0.08 -33.88 5.81
C LYS A 593 -0.50 -34.21 7.18
N LEU A 594 -1.69 -33.73 7.50
CA LEU A 594 -2.39 -34.03 8.75
C LEU A 594 -2.71 -35.54 8.84
N GLN A 595 -3.17 -36.16 7.75
CA GLN A 595 -3.34 -37.61 7.68
C GLN A 595 -2.02 -38.36 7.88
N ALA A 596 -0.95 -37.92 7.22
CA ALA A 596 0.36 -38.56 7.33
C ALA A 596 0.90 -38.50 8.77
N VAL A 597 0.77 -37.35 9.43
CA VAL A 597 1.15 -37.18 10.85
C VAL A 597 0.30 -38.09 11.73
N SER A 598 -1.02 -38.14 11.52
CA SER A 598 -1.91 -39.04 12.27
C SER A 598 -1.46 -40.50 12.15
N ARG A 599 -1.15 -40.98 10.93
CA ARG A 599 -0.62 -42.33 10.70
C ARG A 599 0.73 -42.58 11.39
N GLN A 600 1.62 -41.60 11.38
CA GLN A 600 2.92 -41.70 12.07
C GLN A 600 2.75 -41.83 13.58
N VAL A 601 1.84 -41.06 14.18
CA VAL A 601 1.50 -41.15 15.61
C VAL A 601 0.92 -42.52 15.97
N THR A 602 0.09 -43.10 15.11
CA THR A 602 -0.39 -44.48 15.31
C THR A 602 0.72 -45.52 15.21
N ASN A 603 1.71 -45.33 14.32
CA ASN A 603 2.80 -46.29 14.10
C ASN A 603 3.98 -46.15 15.08
N LEU A 604 4.00 -45.12 15.93
CA LEU A 604 5.06 -44.86 16.92
C LEU A 604 5.19 -45.98 17.95
N GLU A 605 4.07 -46.58 18.36
CA GLU A 605 4.07 -47.71 19.30
C GLU A 605 4.80 -48.94 18.74
N LYS A 606 4.53 -49.28 17.48
CA LYS A 606 5.21 -50.36 16.79
C LYS A 606 6.71 -50.06 16.68
N THR A 607 7.06 -48.84 16.28
CA THR A 607 8.46 -48.41 16.13
C THR A 607 9.21 -48.47 17.47
N PHE A 608 8.58 -48.09 18.58
CA PHE A 608 9.16 -48.18 19.92
C PHE A 608 9.33 -49.64 20.37
N LYS A 609 8.34 -50.49 20.09
CA LYS A 609 8.42 -51.94 20.37
C LYS A 609 9.59 -52.58 19.65
N ASP A 610 9.69 -52.36 18.34
CA ASP A 610 10.66 -53.02 17.46
C ASP A 610 12.09 -52.51 17.70
N ASN A 611 12.29 -51.19 17.85
CA ASN A 611 13.63 -50.60 17.85
C ASN A 611 14.21 -50.28 19.24
N VAL A 612 13.38 -50.27 20.29
CA VAL A 612 13.82 -49.88 21.65
C VAL A 612 13.52 -50.97 22.66
N LYS A 613 12.25 -51.39 22.78
CA LYS A 613 11.84 -52.35 23.82
C LYS A 613 12.43 -53.74 23.58
N TRP A 614 12.31 -54.28 22.37
CA TRP A 614 12.78 -55.64 22.06
C TRP A 614 14.29 -55.82 22.27
N PRO A 615 15.17 -54.99 21.68
CA PRO A 615 16.61 -55.14 21.87
C PRO A 615 17.04 -55.01 23.34
N LEU A 616 16.39 -54.12 24.10
CA LEU A 616 16.66 -53.94 25.52
C LEU A 616 16.18 -55.14 26.36
N ALA A 617 15.00 -55.67 26.08
CA ALA A 617 14.45 -56.83 26.77
C ALA A 617 15.31 -58.09 26.54
N GLU A 618 15.82 -58.28 25.32
CA GLU A 618 16.74 -59.38 25.00
C GLU A 618 18.05 -59.28 25.79
N ALA A 619 18.66 -58.09 25.86
CA ALA A 619 19.86 -57.86 26.66
C ALA A 619 19.62 -58.10 28.16
N VAL A 620 18.46 -57.70 28.68
CA VAL A 620 18.09 -57.88 30.10
C VAL A 620 17.84 -59.35 30.44
N GLN A 621 17.22 -60.14 29.55
CA GLN A 621 17.03 -61.58 29.75
C GLN A 621 18.35 -62.37 29.85
N GLY A 622 19.43 -61.88 29.26
CA GLY A 622 20.75 -62.50 29.35
C GLY A 622 21.44 -62.36 30.71
N LEU A 623 20.97 -61.46 31.59
CA LEU A 623 21.67 -61.12 32.84
C LEU A 623 21.60 -62.23 33.90
N GLU A 624 20.42 -62.83 34.13
CA GLU A 624 20.25 -63.87 35.15
C GLU A 624 21.09 -65.14 34.83
N PRO A 625 21.08 -65.70 33.60
CA PRO A 625 21.97 -66.80 33.24
C PRO A 625 23.45 -66.46 33.41
N ALA A 626 23.86 -65.22 33.11
CA ALA A 626 25.24 -64.78 33.27
C ALA A 626 25.67 -64.71 34.75
N VAL A 627 24.80 -64.18 35.64
CA VAL A 627 25.04 -64.13 37.09
C VAL A 627 25.11 -65.53 37.69
N ASN A 628 24.20 -66.42 37.28
CA ASN A 628 24.20 -67.82 37.74
C ASN A 628 25.45 -68.58 37.27
N LYS A 629 25.87 -68.37 36.02
CA LYS A 629 27.09 -68.96 35.49
C LYS A 629 28.33 -68.49 36.25
N PHE A 630 28.46 -67.17 36.48
CA PHE A 630 29.56 -66.62 37.26
C PHE A 630 29.64 -67.20 38.67
N HIS A 631 28.50 -67.30 39.36
CA HIS A 631 28.45 -67.87 40.71
C HIS A 631 28.86 -69.35 40.73
N SER A 632 28.36 -70.15 39.78
CA SER A 632 28.74 -71.56 39.66
C SER A 632 30.23 -71.75 39.34
N ASP A 633 30.77 -70.92 38.44
CA ASP A 633 32.20 -70.94 38.09
C ASP A 633 33.06 -70.55 39.31
N ALA A 634 32.60 -69.60 40.14
CA ALA A 634 33.28 -69.20 41.38
C ALA A 634 33.25 -70.28 42.47
N GLU A 635 32.12 -70.96 42.68
CA GLU A 635 32.04 -72.10 43.62
C GLU A 635 33.02 -73.22 43.23
N ALA A 636 33.10 -73.53 41.94
CA ALA A 636 34.01 -74.54 41.41
C ALA A 636 35.48 -74.16 41.68
N GLN A 637 35.84 -72.90 41.49
CA GLN A 637 37.19 -72.40 41.78
C GLN A 637 37.54 -72.47 43.27
N ILE A 638 36.60 -72.13 44.17
CA ILE A 638 36.82 -72.22 45.63
C ILE A 638 37.05 -73.67 46.07
N ARG A 639 36.24 -74.61 45.56
CA ARG A 639 36.41 -76.04 45.84
C ARG A 639 37.76 -76.55 45.33
N GLN A 640 38.13 -76.17 44.11
CA GLN A 640 39.41 -76.54 43.51
C GLN A 640 40.61 -75.97 44.29
N ALA A 641 40.51 -74.73 44.78
CA ALA A 641 41.53 -74.11 45.62
C ALA A 641 41.70 -74.84 46.96
N ALA A 642 40.61 -75.23 47.62
CA ALA A 642 40.66 -76.00 48.87
C ALA A 642 41.21 -77.42 48.68
N THR A 643 40.84 -78.11 47.60
CA THR A 643 41.45 -79.39 47.21
C THR A 643 42.95 -79.22 46.95
N THR A 644 43.35 -78.12 46.32
CA THR A 644 44.75 -77.80 46.06
C THR A 644 45.51 -77.52 47.36
N ALA A 645 44.90 -76.84 48.33
CA ALA A 645 45.51 -76.58 49.64
C ALA A 645 45.69 -77.87 50.48
N ILE A 646 44.74 -78.79 50.43
CA ILE A 646 44.84 -80.11 51.10
C ILE A 646 45.88 -81.00 50.42
N ASN A 647 45.98 -80.96 49.09
CA ASN A 647 47.05 -81.61 48.35
C ASN A 647 48.42 -81.01 48.73
N LYS A 648 48.54 -79.69 48.82
CA LYS A 648 49.76 -79.01 49.28
C LYS A 648 50.11 -79.33 50.74
N ALA A 649 49.12 -79.49 51.63
CA ALA A 649 49.35 -79.91 53.02
C ALA A 649 49.79 -81.38 53.12
N ALA A 650 49.30 -82.25 52.24
CA ALA A 650 49.81 -83.61 52.09
C ALA A 650 51.25 -83.61 51.52
N GLU A 651 51.62 -82.62 50.69
CA GLU A 651 52.98 -82.39 50.21
C GLU A 651 53.92 -81.82 51.30
N GLN A 652 53.42 -81.11 52.31
CA GLN A 652 54.20 -80.56 53.44
C GLN A 652 54.67 -81.60 54.47
N ILE A 653 54.54 -82.91 54.21
CA ILE A 653 55.25 -83.95 54.98
C ILE A 653 56.78 -83.92 54.71
N LYS A 654 57.25 -83.03 53.83
CA LYS A 654 58.66 -82.64 53.73
C LYS A 654 58.93 -81.32 54.48
N GLU A 655 59.70 -81.45 55.56
CA GLU A 655 60.38 -80.40 56.36
C GLU A 655 59.51 -79.74 57.45
N VAL A 656 59.78 -79.80 58.76
CA VAL A 656 61.03 -79.84 59.57
C VAL A 656 60.71 -80.56 60.90
N GLY A 657 61.54 -81.37 61.57
CA GLY A 657 62.98 -81.62 61.43
C GLY A 657 63.37 -82.95 62.10
N GLY A 658 63.14 -84.04 61.39
CA GLY A 658 63.82 -85.31 61.60
C GLY A 658 64.23 -85.83 60.22
N GLU A 659 65.51 -86.10 60.02
CA GLU A 659 66.08 -86.52 58.75
C GLU A 659 65.43 -87.85 58.29
N ILE A 660 64.47 -87.80 57.35
CA ILE A 660 63.88 -89.02 56.77
C ILE A 660 64.82 -89.50 55.67
N LYS A 661 65.65 -90.48 56.02
CA LYS A 661 66.61 -91.09 55.09
C LYS A 661 65.90 -92.16 54.26
N LEU A 662 65.92 -92.00 52.94
CA LEU A 662 65.38 -92.96 51.96
C LEU A 662 66.52 -93.81 51.39
N GLY A 663 66.19 -95.00 50.88
CA GLY A 663 67.15 -95.93 50.28
C GLY A 663 67.40 -97.18 51.12
N LYS A 664 68.29 -98.05 50.62
CA LYS A 664 68.53 -99.41 51.14
C LYS A 664 68.78 -99.50 52.64
N GLU A 665 69.36 -98.46 53.24
CA GLU A 665 69.75 -98.47 54.65
C GLU A 665 68.59 -98.26 55.63
N HIS A 666 67.42 -97.81 55.16
CA HIS A 666 66.29 -97.41 56.03
C HIS A 666 64.93 -98.02 55.64
N ASN A 667 64.92 -98.98 54.72
CA ASN A 667 63.70 -99.69 54.25
C ASN A 667 62.54 -98.76 53.89
N LEU A 668 62.86 -97.60 53.28
CA LEU A 668 61.88 -96.62 52.85
C LEU A 668 62.21 -96.15 51.42
N MET A 669 61.33 -96.51 50.49
CA MET A 669 61.32 -96.11 49.07
C MET A 669 62.60 -96.36 48.27
N GLU A 670 63.08 -97.61 48.31
CA GLU A 670 64.36 -98.01 47.72
C GLU A 670 64.39 -97.90 46.19
N GLN A 671 63.31 -98.26 45.50
CA GLN A 671 63.27 -98.22 44.03
C GLN A 671 63.14 -96.80 43.48
N PHE A 672 62.41 -95.95 44.19
CA PHE A 672 62.31 -94.52 43.90
C PHE A 672 63.68 -93.83 44.01
N HIS A 673 64.43 -94.08 45.09
CA HIS A 673 65.69 -93.38 45.35
C HIS A 673 66.74 -93.54 44.22
N GLY A 674 66.81 -94.73 43.60
CA GLY A 674 67.76 -95.03 42.51
C GLY A 674 67.50 -94.27 41.21
N GLN A 675 66.23 -94.09 40.80
CA GLN A 675 65.88 -93.31 39.59
C GLN A 675 65.71 -91.82 39.89
N PHE A 676 65.26 -91.46 41.09
CA PHE A 676 65.21 -90.08 41.56
C PHE A 676 66.59 -89.41 41.47
N SER A 677 67.65 -90.12 41.84
CA SER A 677 69.02 -89.60 41.80
C SER A 677 69.52 -89.23 40.39
N LYS A 678 69.03 -89.89 39.34
CA LYS A 678 69.32 -89.52 37.94
C LYS A 678 68.49 -88.34 37.43
N ILE A 679 67.30 -88.14 38.00
CA ILE A 679 66.40 -87.03 37.68
C ILE A 679 66.86 -85.73 38.36
N THR A 680 67.41 -85.82 39.58
CA THR A 680 67.84 -84.67 40.39
C THR A 680 69.31 -84.29 40.20
N GLU A 681 70.00 -84.93 39.25
CA GLU A 681 71.40 -84.64 38.97
C GLU A 681 71.51 -83.21 38.38
N LYS A 682 72.38 -82.37 38.97
CA LYS A 682 72.33 -80.92 38.76
C LYS A 682 72.66 -80.48 37.33
N GLU A 683 73.49 -81.23 36.62
CA GLU A 683 74.01 -80.81 35.31
C GLU A 683 73.28 -81.48 34.14
N THR A 684 72.86 -82.74 34.29
CA THR A 684 72.24 -83.53 33.22
C THR A 684 70.81 -83.99 33.52
N GLY A 685 70.30 -83.71 34.72
CA GLY A 685 68.97 -84.08 35.17
C GLY A 685 67.84 -83.19 34.63
N LEU A 686 66.65 -83.39 35.19
CA LEU A 686 65.39 -82.85 34.69
C LEU A 686 65.37 -81.31 34.66
N GLU A 687 65.85 -80.65 35.71
CA GLU A 687 65.87 -79.19 35.80
C GLU A 687 66.72 -78.54 34.69
N SER A 688 67.93 -79.07 34.47
CA SER A 688 68.84 -78.60 33.42
C SER A 688 68.26 -78.81 32.01
N GLN A 689 67.65 -79.97 31.75
CA GLN A 689 67.05 -80.27 30.44
C GLN A 689 65.75 -79.49 30.17
N LEU A 690 64.90 -79.27 31.17
CA LEU A 690 63.71 -78.43 31.04
C LEU A 690 64.07 -76.96 30.84
N LYS A 691 65.06 -76.47 31.59
CA LYS A 691 65.60 -75.12 31.41
C LYS A 691 66.12 -74.94 29.97
N LYS A 692 66.84 -75.92 29.43
CA LYS A 692 67.28 -75.91 28.03
C LYS A 692 66.12 -75.84 27.02
N GLN A 693 64.99 -76.51 27.27
CA GLN A 693 63.81 -76.44 26.38
C GLN A 693 63.14 -75.06 26.42
N VAL A 694 63.06 -74.45 27.61
CA VAL A 694 62.56 -73.08 27.79
C VAL A 694 63.49 -72.08 27.10
N ASP A 695 64.79 -72.18 27.33
CA ASP A 695 65.81 -71.33 26.70
C ASP A 695 65.80 -71.50 25.16
N THR A 696 65.51 -72.70 24.64
CA THR A 696 65.42 -72.98 23.19
C THR A 696 64.22 -72.32 22.52
N HIS A 697 63.04 -72.31 23.17
CA HIS A 697 61.79 -71.87 22.56
C HIS A 697 61.33 -70.46 22.97
N ILE A 698 61.93 -69.88 24.00
CA ILE A 698 61.64 -68.52 24.46
C ILE A 698 62.88 -67.63 24.34
N GLY A 699 64.09 -68.18 24.40
CA GLY A 699 65.37 -67.46 24.32
C GLY A 699 66.08 -67.37 25.68
N GLU A 700 67.41 -67.24 25.67
CA GLU A 700 68.22 -67.04 26.88
C GLU A 700 68.07 -65.61 27.45
N ASP A 701 68.14 -65.48 28.77
CA ASP A 701 68.14 -64.19 29.47
C ASP A 701 69.42 -63.40 29.15
N ASP A 702 69.29 -62.18 28.59
CA ASP A 702 70.44 -61.28 28.50
C ASP A 702 70.84 -60.80 29.91
N GLN A 703 72.14 -60.76 30.18
CA GLN A 703 72.71 -60.48 31.51
C GLN A 703 72.53 -59.04 32.02
N SER A 704 71.63 -58.25 31.42
CA SER A 704 71.52 -56.81 31.70
C SER A 704 70.11 -56.24 31.75
N GLY A 705 69.04 -57.07 31.72
CA GLY A 705 67.70 -56.54 32.03
C GLY A 705 66.48 -57.38 31.70
N GLY A 706 66.60 -58.70 31.49
CA GLY A 706 65.43 -59.57 31.30
C GLY A 706 64.65 -59.30 30.01
N LYS A 707 65.33 -58.88 28.93
CA LYS A 707 64.72 -58.67 27.61
C LYS A 707 64.80 -59.96 26.80
N ILE A 708 63.65 -60.54 26.50
CA ILE A 708 63.53 -61.75 25.69
C ILE A 708 63.48 -61.35 24.20
N ASN A 709 64.32 -61.96 23.36
CA ASN A 709 64.29 -61.74 21.91
C ASN A 709 63.17 -62.56 21.27
N ILE A 710 61.97 -61.95 21.17
CA ILE A 710 60.79 -62.59 20.56
C ILE A 710 60.75 -62.49 19.03
N LYS A 711 61.73 -61.84 18.39
CA LYS A 711 61.73 -61.61 16.93
C LYS A 711 61.69 -62.93 16.14
N ASP A 712 62.41 -63.92 16.63
CA ASP A 712 62.60 -65.21 15.95
C ASP A 712 61.54 -66.25 16.34
N THR A 713 60.71 -65.96 17.34
CA THR A 713 59.66 -66.85 17.87
C THR A 713 58.24 -66.35 17.59
N PHE A 714 58.04 -65.04 17.46
CA PHE A 714 56.73 -64.41 17.25
C PHE A 714 56.64 -63.78 15.86
N HIS A 715 56.78 -64.63 14.84
CA HIS A 715 56.85 -64.20 13.44
C HIS A 715 55.58 -63.47 12.97
N SER A 716 54.39 -63.86 13.45
CA SER A 716 53.13 -63.20 13.07
C SER A 716 53.03 -61.81 13.71
N TYR A 717 53.32 -61.73 15.01
CA TYR A 717 53.30 -60.47 15.76
C TYR A 717 54.32 -59.45 15.24
N ASN A 718 55.51 -59.89 14.84
CA ASN A 718 56.56 -59.02 14.30
C ASN A 718 56.16 -58.29 13.00
N SER A 719 55.12 -58.74 12.30
CA SER A 719 54.57 -58.03 11.13
C SER A 719 53.70 -56.82 11.49
N HIS A 720 53.10 -56.82 12.69
CA HIS A 720 52.24 -55.74 13.19
C HIS A 720 53.03 -54.62 13.85
N VAL A 721 54.03 -55.00 14.64
CA VAL A 721 54.99 -54.10 15.28
C VAL A 721 56.38 -54.70 15.11
N LYS A 722 57.18 -54.09 14.23
CA LYS A 722 58.53 -54.58 13.92
C LYS A 722 59.46 -54.36 15.10
N GLN A 723 59.90 -55.45 15.70
CA GLN A 723 60.72 -55.45 16.91
C GLN A 723 62.13 -54.87 16.70
N ASP A 724 62.61 -54.86 15.45
CA ASP A 724 63.90 -54.30 15.07
C ASP A 724 63.82 -52.86 14.58
N SER A 725 62.63 -52.24 14.55
CA SER A 725 62.48 -50.84 14.15
C SER A 725 63.21 -49.90 15.11
N ASP A 726 63.93 -48.93 14.56
CA ASP A 726 64.66 -47.94 15.36
C ASP A 726 63.72 -47.09 16.21
N GLY A 727 62.51 -46.81 15.69
CA GLY A 727 61.45 -46.12 16.42
C GLY A 727 60.98 -46.85 17.66
N LEU A 728 60.87 -48.19 17.64
CA LEU A 728 60.50 -48.96 18.84
C LEU A 728 61.65 -49.01 19.85
N LYS A 729 62.90 -49.17 19.40
CA LYS A 729 64.09 -49.21 20.26
C LYS A 729 64.31 -47.92 21.06
N ILE A 730 63.98 -46.78 20.47
CA ILE A 730 64.16 -45.45 21.07
C ILE A 730 62.84 -44.91 21.68
N GLY A 731 61.72 -45.63 21.51
CA GLY A 731 60.40 -45.25 22.03
C GLY A 731 59.74 -44.08 21.27
N THR A 732 60.05 -43.89 19.99
CA THR A 732 59.63 -42.75 19.15
C THR A 732 59.07 -43.19 17.78
N LEU A 733 58.06 -44.06 17.78
CA LEU A 733 57.37 -44.49 16.56
C LEU A 733 56.77 -43.28 15.81
N LYS A 734 57.01 -43.20 14.49
CA LYS A 734 56.59 -42.08 13.62
C LYS A 734 55.31 -42.36 12.84
N GLY A 735 54.84 -43.61 12.88
CA GLY A 735 53.65 -44.07 12.20
C GLY A 735 53.89 -44.48 10.75
N GLN A 736 55.03 -45.12 10.46
CA GLN A 736 55.43 -45.48 9.10
C GLN A 736 55.33 -46.99 8.86
N SER A 737 55.17 -47.40 7.59
CA SER A 737 55.12 -48.82 7.20
C SER A 737 56.39 -49.61 7.56
N SER A 738 57.53 -48.92 7.67
CA SER A 738 58.79 -49.49 8.15
C SER A 738 58.74 -49.93 9.62
N GLU A 739 57.77 -49.47 10.40
CA GLU A 739 57.61 -49.76 11.83
C GLU A 739 56.57 -50.87 12.10
N GLY A 740 55.78 -51.25 11.09
CA GLY A 740 54.76 -52.29 11.16
C GLY A 740 53.37 -51.81 10.74
N GLN A 741 52.43 -52.74 10.57
CA GLN A 741 51.07 -52.46 10.11
C GLN A 741 50.29 -51.54 11.06
N LEU A 742 50.50 -51.68 12.38
CA LEU A 742 49.77 -50.88 13.38
C LEU A 742 50.29 -49.43 13.47
N PRO A 743 51.61 -49.17 13.59
CA PRO A 743 52.14 -47.82 13.49
C PRO A 743 51.72 -47.12 12.18
N GLU A 744 51.77 -47.80 11.04
CA GLU A 744 51.32 -47.24 9.75
C GLU A 744 49.85 -46.80 9.78
N ALA A 745 48.95 -47.65 10.27
CA ALA A 745 47.53 -47.33 10.36
C ALA A 745 47.26 -46.13 11.29
N ILE A 746 48.01 -46.01 12.39
CA ILE A 746 47.95 -44.85 13.29
C ILE A 746 48.50 -43.60 12.61
N GLY A 747 49.60 -43.72 11.84
CA GLY A 747 50.19 -42.62 11.08
C GLY A 747 49.23 -42.02 10.05
N LYS A 748 48.43 -42.85 9.38
CA LYS A 748 47.41 -42.41 8.40
C LYS A 748 46.32 -41.53 9.00
N ILE A 749 46.03 -41.64 10.30
CA ILE A 749 45.10 -40.72 10.97
C ILE A 749 45.64 -39.29 10.95
N ARG A 750 46.95 -39.13 11.19
CA ARG A 750 47.63 -37.82 11.12
C ARG A 750 47.74 -37.34 9.68
N ASP A 751 48.23 -38.20 8.78
CA ASP A 751 48.66 -37.79 7.44
C ASP A 751 47.50 -37.69 6.44
N GLU A 752 46.56 -38.64 6.47
CA GLU A 752 45.41 -38.69 5.55
C GLU A 752 44.14 -38.13 6.22
N GLY A 753 43.93 -38.41 7.51
CA GLY A 753 42.75 -37.96 8.25
C GLY A 753 42.61 -36.45 8.34
N LEU A 754 43.72 -35.72 8.43
CA LEU A 754 43.73 -34.26 8.58
C LEU A 754 44.05 -33.50 7.29
N ALA A 755 44.27 -34.19 6.16
CA ALA A 755 44.75 -33.58 4.93
C ALA A 755 43.86 -32.43 4.41
N SER A 756 42.55 -32.55 4.54
CA SER A 756 41.59 -31.52 4.12
C SER A 756 41.64 -30.25 4.99
N LEU A 757 42.21 -30.31 6.21
CA LEU A 757 42.45 -29.14 7.05
C LEU A 757 43.72 -28.37 6.66
N ASN A 758 44.49 -28.80 5.66
CA ASN A 758 45.64 -28.03 5.19
C ASN A 758 45.24 -26.63 4.70
N ILE A 759 43.97 -26.38 4.39
CA ILE A 759 43.48 -25.03 4.06
C ILE A 759 43.67 -23.99 5.18
N ILE A 760 43.94 -24.39 6.43
CA ILE A 760 44.26 -23.47 7.54
C ILE A 760 45.75 -23.49 7.92
N ASP A 761 46.56 -24.32 7.26
CA ASP A 761 48.00 -24.37 7.50
C ASP A 761 48.72 -23.24 6.76
N ALA A 762 49.71 -22.64 7.42
CA ALA A 762 50.48 -21.51 6.88
C ALA A 762 51.32 -21.90 5.65
N SER A 763 51.56 -23.20 5.49
CA SER A 763 52.37 -23.83 4.43
C SER A 763 51.66 -23.88 3.06
N SER A 764 50.36 -23.61 3.01
CA SER A 764 49.47 -24.02 1.90
C SER A 764 49.33 -23.03 0.74
N GLY A 765 50.17 -21.99 0.68
CA GLY A 765 50.14 -20.99 -0.40
C GLY A 765 49.01 -19.96 -0.29
N SER A 766 48.63 -19.35 -1.42
CA SER A 766 47.77 -18.15 -1.51
C SER A 766 46.29 -18.36 -1.16
N GLU A 767 45.84 -19.58 -0.89
CA GLU A 767 44.42 -19.93 -0.65
C GLU A 767 44.12 -20.34 0.80
N HIS A 768 45.01 -20.02 1.75
CA HIS A 768 44.80 -20.38 3.16
C HIS A 768 43.74 -19.49 3.84
N ILE A 769 42.88 -20.10 4.66
CA ILE A 769 41.97 -19.39 5.57
C ILE A 769 42.77 -18.99 6.82
N ASN A 770 42.81 -17.69 7.09
CA ASN A 770 43.43 -17.11 8.28
C ASN A 770 42.43 -16.18 8.99
N GLN A 771 42.88 -15.54 10.08
CA GLN A 771 42.06 -14.57 10.80
C GLN A 771 41.60 -13.40 9.90
N GLY A 772 42.45 -12.94 8.99
CA GLY A 772 42.15 -11.89 8.01
C GLY A 772 40.99 -12.25 7.08
N THR A 773 40.86 -13.53 6.70
CA THR A 773 39.79 -14.04 5.81
C THR A 773 38.38 -13.67 6.29
N PHE A 774 38.15 -13.64 7.61
CA PHE A 774 36.86 -13.26 8.19
C PHE A 774 36.87 -11.85 8.80
N THR A 775 37.98 -11.40 9.37
CA THR A 775 38.04 -10.10 10.04
C THR A 775 38.03 -8.93 9.07
N GLU A 776 38.67 -9.03 7.89
CA GLU A 776 38.70 -7.93 6.92
C GLU A 776 37.32 -7.66 6.27
N PRO A 777 36.58 -8.68 5.77
CA PRO A 777 35.23 -8.45 5.26
C PRO A 777 34.29 -7.93 6.36
N PHE A 778 34.39 -8.49 7.57
CA PHE A 778 33.58 -8.04 8.71
C PHE A 778 33.83 -6.57 9.06
N ASN A 779 35.11 -6.17 9.16
CA ASN A 779 35.49 -4.77 9.42
C ASN A 779 35.00 -3.83 8.31
N THR A 780 35.02 -4.30 7.05
CA THR A 780 34.51 -3.54 5.91
C THR A 780 32.99 -3.35 6.00
N ILE A 781 32.23 -4.41 6.31
CA ILE A 781 30.79 -4.34 6.55
C ILE A 781 30.48 -3.37 7.70
N GLN A 782 31.21 -3.48 8.81
CA GLN A 782 31.04 -2.58 9.97
C GLN A 782 31.28 -1.11 9.58
N LYS A 783 32.31 -0.84 8.77
CA LYS A 783 32.60 0.52 8.28
C LYS A 783 31.50 1.06 7.35
N GLU A 784 31.01 0.25 6.43
CA GLU A 784 29.93 0.67 5.50
C GLU A 784 28.59 0.86 6.25
N LEU A 785 28.29 0.03 7.25
CA LEU A 785 27.13 0.22 8.13
C LEU A 785 27.24 1.51 8.96
N LYS A 786 28.43 1.84 9.45
CA LYS A 786 28.68 3.13 10.12
C LYS A 786 28.45 4.32 9.17
N ALA A 787 28.91 4.22 7.92
CA ALA A 787 28.65 5.25 6.93
C ALA A 787 27.15 5.42 6.62
N ILE A 788 26.38 4.31 6.55
CA ILE A 788 24.91 4.38 6.43
C ILE A 788 24.30 5.08 7.63
N LYS A 789 24.74 4.74 8.85
CA LYS A 789 24.28 5.44 10.06
C LYS A 789 24.52 6.95 9.95
N GLU A 790 25.70 7.38 9.52
CA GLU A 790 26.02 8.80 9.31
C GLU A 790 25.15 9.47 8.22
N LEU A 791 24.76 8.75 7.17
CA LEU A 791 23.83 9.26 6.15
C LEU A 791 22.40 9.44 6.70
N VAL A 792 21.97 8.56 7.60
CA VAL A 792 20.64 8.59 8.20
C VAL A 792 20.55 9.62 9.33
N ASP A 793 21.49 9.58 10.27
CA ASP A 793 21.48 10.36 11.51
C ASP A 793 22.24 11.70 11.39
N GLY A 794 23.15 11.83 10.42
CA GLY A 794 24.11 12.93 10.33
C GLY A 794 25.43 12.60 11.04
N LYS A 795 26.41 13.51 10.97
CA LYS A 795 27.67 13.33 11.70
C LYS A 795 27.45 13.55 13.21
N ASP A 796 28.00 12.67 14.04
CA ASP A 796 27.95 12.81 15.51
C ASP A 796 28.43 14.22 15.91
N GLY A 797 27.52 15.03 16.46
CA GLY A 797 27.82 16.39 16.95
C GLY A 797 27.29 17.56 16.12
N THR A 798 26.70 17.36 14.94
CA THR A 798 25.92 18.44 14.31
C THR A 798 24.60 18.61 15.06
N MET A 799 24.58 19.58 15.97
CA MET A 799 23.36 19.99 16.66
C MET A 799 22.24 20.33 15.66
N LEU A 800 21.00 20.12 16.12
CA LEU A 800 19.72 20.57 15.56
C LEU A 800 19.62 22.05 15.11
N PHE A 801 20.70 22.83 15.27
CA PHE A 801 20.72 24.29 15.19
C PHE A 801 21.68 24.88 14.14
N ASP A 802 22.42 24.06 13.37
CA ASP A 802 23.13 24.59 12.18
C ASP A 802 22.20 24.55 10.97
N TYR A 803 21.50 25.66 10.77
CA TYR A 803 20.48 25.81 9.74
C TYR A 803 21.07 26.13 8.36
N THR A 804 22.38 26.37 8.26
CA THR A 804 22.98 26.97 7.05
C THR A 804 23.67 25.97 6.13
N ASP A 805 24.15 24.82 6.64
CA ASP A 805 24.77 23.78 5.80
C ASP A 805 24.04 22.42 5.89
N ALA A 806 23.07 22.25 4.99
CA ALA A 806 22.31 21.00 4.86
C ALA A 806 23.14 19.80 4.35
N SER A 807 24.42 19.97 3.98
CA SER A 807 25.28 18.86 3.55
C SER A 807 25.62 17.89 4.70
N HIS A 808 25.66 18.40 5.94
CA HIS A 808 26.02 17.63 7.13
C HIS A 808 24.83 16.99 7.86
N LYS A 809 23.60 17.37 7.50
CA LYS A 809 22.36 16.84 8.10
C LYS A 809 22.12 15.39 7.68
N GLY A 810 21.60 14.56 8.57
CA GLY A 810 21.12 13.21 8.22
C GLY A 810 19.80 13.28 7.46
N PHE A 811 19.44 12.19 6.77
CA PHE A 811 18.12 12.04 6.13
C PHE A 811 16.97 12.34 7.11
N LYS A 812 17.08 11.88 8.36
CA LYS A 812 16.05 12.11 9.39
C LYS A 812 15.87 13.60 9.71
N THR A 813 16.96 14.34 9.80
CA THR A 813 16.93 15.79 10.03
C THR A 813 16.33 16.54 8.85
N LEU A 814 16.68 16.16 7.62
CA LEU A 814 16.10 16.77 6.41
C LEU A 814 14.57 16.53 6.32
N LEU A 815 14.10 15.36 6.75
CA LEU A 815 12.67 15.06 6.82
C LEU A 815 11.95 15.91 7.89
N GLU A 816 12.58 16.11 9.04
CA GLU A 816 12.08 17.00 10.09
C GLU A 816 12.03 18.46 9.61
N ASP A 817 13.02 18.90 8.81
CA ASP A 817 13.04 20.24 8.21
C ASP A 817 11.84 20.44 7.25
N ILE A 818 11.55 19.46 6.36
CA ILE A 818 10.37 19.50 5.48
C ILE A 818 9.08 19.56 6.30
N LYS A 819 8.99 18.75 7.36
CA LYS A 819 7.82 18.75 8.24
C LYS A 819 7.61 20.12 8.88
N LYS A 820 8.66 20.75 9.39
CA LYS A 820 8.58 22.12 9.93
C LYS A 820 8.16 23.13 8.86
N MET A 821 8.74 23.08 7.66
CA MET A 821 8.35 23.95 6.54
C MET A 821 6.86 23.81 6.16
N LEU A 822 6.26 22.64 6.39
CA LEU A 822 4.83 22.39 6.16
C LEU A 822 3.97 22.95 7.30
N THR A 823 4.33 22.66 8.55
CA THR A 823 3.42 22.83 9.70
C THR A 823 3.59 24.11 10.51
N ASP A 824 4.78 24.72 10.48
CA ASP A 824 5.11 25.85 11.34
C ASP A 824 4.89 27.18 10.61
N GLU A 825 4.01 28.02 11.16
CA GLU A 825 3.68 29.34 10.60
C GLU A 825 4.88 30.29 10.62
N GLU A 826 5.80 30.12 11.57
CA GLU A 826 7.00 30.94 11.78
C GLU A 826 8.28 30.34 11.17
N ALA A 827 8.21 29.15 10.56
CA ALA A 827 9.35 28.49 9.92
C ALA A 827 9.99 29.29 8.77
N GLY A 828 9.37 30.41 8.39
CA GLY A 828 9.91 31.43 7.51
C GLY A 828 11.41 31.69 7.74
N ASN A 829 11.73 32.30 8.88
CA ASN A 829 13.07 32.86 9.09
C ASN A 829 14.19 31.81 9.13
N LEU A 830 13.88 30.58 9.52
CA LEU A 830 14.87 29.51 9.71
C LEU A 830 15.43 28.97 8.39
N TYR A 831 14.66 29.07 7.30
CA TYR A 831 14.99 28.50 5.99
C TYR A 831 15.03 29.55 4.87
N GLY A 832 15.16 30.84 5.21
CA GLY A 832 15.14 31.94 4.25
C GLY A 832 13.79 32.14 3.56
N LEU A 833 12.71 31.69 4.20
CA LEU A 833 11.33 31.82 3.75
C LEU A 833 10.67 33.02 4.44
N ASN A 834 9.71 33.69 3.79
CA ASN A 834 8.96 34.76 4.47
C ASN A 834 7.76 34.20 5.26
N LYS A 835 7.24 33.03 4.87
CA LYS A 835 6.08 32.36 5.47
C LYS A 835 6.18 30.83 5.33
N GLY A 836 5.68 30.10 6.32
CA GLY A 836 5.47 28.65 6.23
C GLY A 836 4.26 28.28 5.34
N PHE A 837 4.16 27.02 4.94
CA PHE A 837 3.12 26.58 3.99
C PHE A 837 1.69 26.82 4.51
N GLU A 838 1.39 26.46 5.76
CA GLU A 838 0.06 26.68 6.34
C GLU A 838 -0.29 28.17 6.46
N ALA A 839 0.68 29.05 6.73
CA ALA A 839 0.46 30.48 6.74
C ALA A 839 0.13 31.03 5.34
N ILE A 840 0.81 30.54 4.30
CA ILE A 840 0.52 30.88 2.90
C ILE A 840 -0.89 30.41 2.51
N LYS A 841 -1.22 29.15 2.85
CA LYS A 841 -2.53 28.56 2.59
C LYS A 841 -3.65 29.33 3.27
N THR A 842 -3.48 29.69 4.54
CA THR A 842 -4.46 30.47 5.32
C THR A 842 -4.65 31.87 4.73
N ALA A 843 -3.57 32.53 4.31
CA ALA A 843 -3.65 33.85 3.67
C ALA A 843 -4.41 33.79 2.34
N ILE A 844 -4.14 32.79 1.50
CA ILE A 844 -4.86 32.58 0.23
C ILE A 844 -6.34 32.28 0.49
N ASP A 845 -6.65 31.37 1.43
CA ASP A 845 -8.02 31.00 1.77
C ASP A 845 -8.83 32.18 2.29
N THR A 846 -8.21 33.03 3.12
CA THR A 846 -8.84 34.27 3.62
C THR A 846 -9.20 35.23 2.48
N VAL A 847 -8.30 35.43 1.52
CA VAL A 847 -8.55 36.30 0.36
C VAL A 847 -9.64 35.72 -0.55
N GLN A 848 -9.63 34.40 -0.73
CA GLN A 848 -10.59 33.66 -1.55
C GLN A 848 -12.00 33.67 -0.95
N THR A 849 -12.14 33.29 0.32
CA THR A 849 -13.43 33.18 1.02
C THR A 849 -14.01 34.53 1.41
N GLY A 850 -13.16 35.53 1.64
CA GLY A 850 -13.55 36.91 1.91
C GLY A 850 -13.77 37.73 0.64
N THR A 851 -12.71 38.40 0.18
CA THR A 851 -12.81 39.47 -0.83
C THR A 851 -13.27 38.98 -2.19
N PHE A 852 -12.74 37.85 -2.68
CA PHE A 852 -13.12 37.31 -4.00
C PHE A 852 -14.49 36.66 -4.05
N LYS A 853 -15.10 36.34 -2.90
CA LYS A 853 -16.48 35.82 -2.83
C LYS A 853 -17.50 36.93 -2.59
N GLN A 854 -17.21 37.84 -1.67
CA GLN A 854 -18.18 38.85 -1.22
C GLN A 854 -18.27 40.03 -2.19
N ARG A 855 -17.14 40.62 -2.62
CA ARG A 855 -17.13 41.85 -3.42
C ARG A 855 -17.76 41.72 -4.82
N PRO A 856 -17.61 40.59 -5.55
CA PRO A 856 -18.35 40.41 -6.80
C PRO A 856 -19.87 40.36 -6.61
N THR A 857 -20.34 39.84 -5.47
CA THR A 857 -21.77 39.79 -5.12
C THR A 857 -22.29 41.21 -4.88
N GLU A 858 -21.59 42.03 -4.10
CA GLU A 858 -21.93 43.44 -3.86
C GLU A 858 -21.97 44.27 -5.16
N ILE A 859 -21.02 44.03 -6.08
CA ILE A 859 -21.03 44.64 -7.42
C ILE A 859 -22.27 44.19 -8.21
N GLY A 860 -22.61 42.91 -8.16
CA GLY A 860 -23.81 42.37 -8.81
C GLY A 860 -25.10 43.01 -8.32
N GLU A 861 -25.24 43.15 -7.00
CA GLU A 861 -26.38 43.83 -6.34
C GLU A 861 -26.44 45.31 -6.72
N ALA A 862 -25.30 46.02 -6.70
CA ALA A 862 -25.23 47.42 -7.12
C ALA A 862 -25.62 47.60 -8.59
N ILE A 863 -25.20 46.72 -9.49
CA ILE A 863 -25.61 46.75 -10.91
C ILE A 863 -27.12 46.52 -11.06
N GLN A 864 -27.70 45.62 -10.27
CA GLN A 864 -29.15 45.39 -10.29
C GLN A 864 -29.92 46.63 -9.82
N ALA A 865 -29.45 47.28 -8.75
CA ALA A 865 -30.04 48.54 -8.28
C ALA A 865 -30.01 49.63 -9.36
N ILE A 866 -28.85 49.83 -10.01
CA ILE A 866 -28.71 50.80 -11.12
C ILE A 866 -29.69 50.50 -12.26
N LYS A 867 -29.84 49.22 -12.64
CA LYS A 867 -30.78 48.81 -13.70
C LYS A 867 -32.23 49.14 -13.33
N GLY A 868 -32.63 48.84 -12.10
CA GLY A 868 -33.98 49.12 -11.61
C GLY A 868 -34.30 50.62 -11.61
N GLU A 869 -33.39 51.45 -11.10
CA GLU A 869 -33.58 52.90 -11.06
C GLU A 869 -33.57 53.53 -12.46
N LEU A 870 -32.71 53.05 -13.37
CA LEU A 870 -32.70 53.51 -14.75
C LEU A 870 -34.02 53.17 -15.48
N GLU A 871 -34.63 52.02 -15.16
CA GLU A 871 -35.93 51.62 -15.69
C GLU A 871 -37.05 52.54 -15.16
N GLU A 872 -37.00 52.92 -13.88
CA GLU A 872 -37.94 53.88 -13.29
C GLU A 872 -37.84 55.27 -13.93
N LEU A 873 -36.61 55.79 -14.08
CA LEU A 873 -36.35 57.08 -14.74
C LEU A 873 -36.84 57.07 -16.20
N ARG A 874 -36.57 56.00 -16.94
CA ARG A 874 -37.08 55.81 -18.32
C ARG A 874 -38.61 55.76 -18.36
N GLY A 875 -39.24 55.08 -17.40
CA GLY A 875 -40.69 54.99 -17.26
C GLY A 875 -41.35 56.35 -17.01
N LYS A 876 -40.79 57.16 -16.11
CA LYS A 876 -41.24 58.53 -15.81
C LYS A 876 -41.13 59.43 -17.03
N LEU A 877 -39.96 59.41 -17.71
CA LEU A 877 -39.72 60.19 -18.92
C LEU A 877 -40.71 59.82 -20.04
N ASN A 878 -40.92 58.53 -20.30
CA ASN A 878 -41.76 58.06 -21.40
C ASN A 878 -43.26 58.36 -21.17
N LYS A 879 -43.81 58.10 -19.98
CA LYS A 879 -45.23 58.36 -19.69
C LYS A 879 -45.59 59.83 -19.87
N GLN A 880 -44.76 60.75 -19.38
CA GLN A 880 -45.10 62.17 -19.36
C GLN A 880 -44.72 62.90 -20.65
N ALA A 881 -43.61 62.53 -21.31
CA ALA A 881 -43.32 63.03 -22.65
C ALA A 881 -44.45 62.65 -23.60
N THR A 882 -44.88 61.38 -23.62
CA THR A 882 -45.97 60.95 -24.51
C THR A 882 -47.28 61.66 -24.19
N THR A 883 -47.57 61.97 -22.91
CA THR A 883 -48.80 62.67 -22.50
C THR A 883 -48.76 64.16 -22.85
N LYS A 884 -47.64 64.85 -22.59
CA LYS A 884 -47.47 66.28 -22.91
C LYS A 884 -47.33 66.54 -24.40
N TRP A 885 -46.68 65.65 -25.16
CA TRP A 885 -46.67 65.70 -26.63
C TRP A 885 -48.04 65.42 -27.23
N ARG A 886 -48.82 64.48 -26.66
CA ARG A 886 -50.25 64.31 -27.03
C ARG A 886 -51.03 65.58 -26.73
N HIS A 887 -50.85 66.19 -25.57
CA HIS A 887 -51.56 67.41 -25.19
C HIS A 887 -51.16 68.62 -26.05
N LEU A 888 -49.89 68.74 -26.46
CA LEU A 888 -49.43 69.77 -27.41
C LEU A 888 -50.02 69.54 -28.80
N LYS A 889 -50.15 68.28 -29.23
CA LYS A 889 -50.84 67.90 -30.47
C LYS A 889 -52.34 68.15 -30.39
N ASP A 890 -53.00 67.77 -29.30
CA ASP A 890 -54.45 67.86 -29.16
C ASP A 890 -54.88 69.32 -28.95
N VAL A 891 -54.15 70.11 -28.13
CA VAL A 891 -54.45 71.54 -27.93
C VAL A 891 -53.93 72.42 -29.10
N GLY A 892 -52.87 72.00 -29.79
CA GLY A 892 -52.29 72.76 -30.91
C GLY A 892 -52.85 72.42 -32.29
N LEU A 893 -53.44 71.24 -32.48
CA LEU A 893 -53.88 70.72 -33.80
C LEU A 893 -55.26 70.04 -33.80
N SER A 894 -56.03 70.02 -32.71
CA SER A 894 -57.39 69.45 -32.74
C SER A 894 -58.46 70.49 -32.39
N ASP A 895 -59.05 71.07 -33.44
CA ASP A 895 -60.50 71.15 -33.50
C ASP A 895 -60.96 70.97 -34.96
N THR A 896 -61.80 69.96 -35.16
CA THR A 896 -62.29 69.50 -36.45
C THR A 896 -63.43 70.40 -36.92
N ASN A 897 -63.09 71.55 -37.51
CA ASN A 897 -63.82 72.19 -38.61
C ASN A 897 -63.07 73.46 -39.05
N ASN A 898 -62.52 73.41 -40.26
CA ASN A 898 -61.73 74.45 -40.94
C ASN A 898 -60.35 74.79 -40.33
N ASN A 899 -59.30 74.53 -41.12
CA ASN A 899 -57.93 75.04 -40.99
C ASN A 899 -57.84 76.47 -40.42
N SER A 900 -57.63 76.66 -39.11
CA SER A 900 -57.88 78.00 -38.52
C SER A 900 -57.03 78.45 -37.33
N GLY A 901 -55.84 77.90 -37.11
CA GLY A 901 -54.83 78.52 -36.24
C GLY A 901 -53.82 79.32 -37.07
N LEU A 902 -52.81 78.62 -37.59
CA LEU A 902 -51.84 79.16 -38.55
C LEU A 902 -52.49 79.62 -39.85
N ASP A 903 -53.48 78.90 -40.36
CA ASP A 903 -54.21 79.29 -41.57
C ASP A 903 -55.19 80.45 -41.33
N LYS A 904 -55.70 80.65 -40.11
CA LYS A 904 -56.49 81.84 -39.75
C LYS A 904 -55.59 83.04 -39.55
N ILE A 905 -54.46 82.89 -38.87
CA ILE A 905 -53.43 83.94 -38.78
C ILE A 905 -52.93 84.31 -40.18
N LYS A 906 -52.70 83.32 -41.06
CA LYS A 906 -52.33 83.54 -42.46
C LYS A 906 -53.44 84.23 -43.25
N ASN A 907 -54.68 83.75 -43.18
CA ASN A 907 -55.83 84.35 -43.89
C ASN A 907 -56.20 85.74 -43.33
N GLU A 908 -56.08 85.98 -42.03
CA GLU A 908 -56.28 87.29 -41.40
C GLU A 908 -55.14 88.25 -41.79
N LEU A 909 -53.89 87.77 -41.86
CA LEU A 909 -52.76 88.53 -42.45
C LEU A 909 -52.97 88.83 -43.92
N GLU A 910 -53.50 87.89 -44.70
CA GLU A 910 -53.79 88.07 -46.13
C GLU A 910 -54.98 89.03 -46.35
N THR A 911 -55.98 88.97 -45.46
CA THR A 911 -57.13 89.90 -45.43
C THR A 911 -56.69 91.31 -45.01
N LEU A 912 -55.88 91.44 -43.96
CA LEU A 912 -55.26 92.71 -43.53
C LEU A 912 -54.36 93.30 -44.63
N LYS A 913 -53.58 92.46 -45.31
CA LYS A 913 -52.76 92.85 -46.47
C LYS A 913 -53.62 93.37 -47.63
N ASN A 914 -54.76 92.73 -47.90
CA ASN A 914 -55.68 93.14 -48.95
C ASN A 914 -56.47 94.42 -48.59
N GLU A 915 -56.90 94.59 -47.35
CA GLU A 915 -57.54 95.83 -46.86
C GLU A 915 -56.56 97.01 -46.85
N CYS A 916 -55.31 96.79 -46.43
CA CYS A 916 -54.25 97.80 -46.50
C CYS A 916 -53.91 98.19 -47.95
N SER A 917 -53.87 97.20 -48.86
CA SER A 917 -53.67 97.43 -50.30
C SER A 917 -54.82 98.18 -50.96
N LYS A 918 -56.05 98.00 -50.48
CA LYS A 918 -57.24 98.71 -50.95
C LYS A 918 -57.26 100.17 -50.47
N GLY A 919 -56.97 100.40 -49.18
CA GLY A 919 -56.80 101.75 -48.63
C GLY A 919 -55.66 102.54 -49.28
N TYR A 920 -54.55 101.87 -49.64
CA TYR A 920 -53.44 102.51 -50.34
C TYR A 920 -53.78 102.90 -51.79
N ARG A 921 -54.59 102.11 -52.50
CA ARG A 921 -55.06 102.45 -53.87
C ARG A 921 -56.09 103.57 -53.88
N GLU A 922 -56.99 103.61 -52.91
CA GLU A 922 -58.00 104.68 -52.80
C GLU A 922 -57.37 106.02 -52.37
N PHE A 923 -56.30 105.99 -51.58
CA PHE A 923 -55.50 107.18 -51.27
C PHE A 923 -54.72 107.69 -52.49
N HIS A 924 -54.10 106.80 -53.28
CA HIS A 924 -53.26 107.20 -54.42
C HIS A 924 -54.04 107.63 -55.68
N LEU A 925 -55.33 107.28 -55.79
CA LEU A 925 -56.25 107.78 -56.84
C LEU A 925 -56.93 109.11 -56.48
N SER A 926 -56.72 109.63 -55.25
CA SER A 926 -57.32 110.90 -54.77
C SER A 926 -56.30 111.97 -54.35
N VAL A 927 -55.02 111.72 -54.65
CA VAL A 927 -53.93 112.70 -54.77
C VAL A 927 -53.72 112.97 -56.25
#